data_AF-A0A815ST10-F1
#
_entry.id   AF-A0A815ST10-F1
#
_cell.length_a   1.000
_cell.length_b   1.000
_cell.length_c   1.000
_cell.angle_alpha   90.00
_cell.angle_beta   90.00
_cell.angle_gamma   90.00
#
_symmetry.space_group_name_H-M   'P 1'
#
loop_
_entity.id
_entity.type
_entity.pdbx_description
1 polymer ?
#
loop_
_entity_poly.entity_id
_entity_poly.type
_entity_poly.pdbx_seq_one_letter_code
_entity_poly.pdbx_strand_id
1 'polypeptide(L)'
;MNFDSNDLDFDPNKIREIEKKLEDDGYVRIQFSSEHLPNDHHIIKNMENFFIEIIEKLGGQCLDHNEEKNSIVWHVQPIQTSVDTKQKSLARSQTNDEFLFHTDGSYELNPAEYMALFVLEQDQLGGGQLEIIRLSDILQNLSLETKEKLLKNKIRIDIPEEFRKSSNIDHIDATILIDHDKIRYRYDILSTENNEELNELNSIINKIEKYRPKLNKYTMIILNNQKYLHARTKILDNRRHLLRIRFNRSLPYNIFSIYDQTKLLREYLTFSNDFYDYFDNQHEYLYKILNLIVKQYNQPTYLGEEIRQTFQFNSKIHYILTQLNIYRPDFQIGTYRPDIVFGHGNLFKINGIYSFQPKICEINARFPFNGYFLSASLCSTDDQNRLSQKYSNLIETIIKLSKFDTTKPMFILKSKEHGYDIHLFQQYWTKKYSQPCLFINPKQLKIENKKLFDNNTNYSIEQFIFELHQDEILQLSDEILELFIKNNQLNYINDLRTIFILHDKRLFSLLSNQQFLYALLNNSPDTFIQFIPITYVINKIPNYLKNSIINNKQDWCIKPNTAGKGENITMGADVTLDEWIYQLLDSNHEQWIIQQYISCVQYKSMNLSGLLLCFNDQCFNIGIIRLSPNKIVNISNRGYFIRPYVHREYIHSMNDGSILTKEKVHEQLIELKSIDNQWNQSAYISASGGSGGKHLYFITDIKQNLLQRKILVDMMLKQNIISHNDICLNLFQSNYIYRSFEIFNDFCSIANCTTLPMSANTNDEDILNIIEYFKPNILMGSPYRLMQLAFFIEKQEKKEINFEKIYFACESLDEIKQNYFKHIFHCSIYIGFYGSAEAGVFACQSPKYSSTKIYLYPKELVHIEIINSKIIVTNLIRKRNQLIRFDTGDLGRLILN
;
A
#
# COMPACT_ATOMS: atom_id res chain seq x y z
N MET A 1 -8.82 7.69 -23.78
CA MET A 1 -7.51 7.93 -23.12
C MET A 1 -6.51 8.34 -24.18
N ASN A 2 -5.52 9.19 -23.85
CA ASN A 2 -4.43 9.50 -24.77
C ASN A 2 -3.38 8.38 -24.69
N PHE A 3 -3.49 7.36 -25.55
CA PHE A 3 -2.53 6.24 -25.61
C PHE A 3 -1.09 6.72 -25.81
N ASP A 4 -0.88 7.90 -26.40
CA ASP A 4 0.45 8.48 -26.63
C ASP A 4 1.14 8.88 -25.31
N SER A 5 0.39 9.07 -24.21
CA SER A 5 0.98 9.26 -22.87
C SER A 5 1.68 8.02 -22.33
N ASN A 6 1.48 6.85 -22.95
CA ASN A 6 2.09 5.57 -22.59
C ASN A 6 3.32 5.21 -23.42
N ASP A 7 3.81 6.17 -24.21
CA ASP A 7 5.08 6.09 -24.91
C ASP A 7 6.23 6.47 -23.97
N LEU A 8 7.24 5.61 -23.89
CA LEU A 8 8.44 5.79 -23.08
C LEU A 8 9.69 5.52 -23.91
N ASP A 9 10.75 6.28 -23.67
CA ASP A 9 12.10 5.87 -24.05
C ASP A 9 12.66 4.95 -22.94
N PHE A 10 13.31 3.85 -23.33
CA PHE A 10 13.85 2.90 -22.38
C PHE A 10 15.00 3.52 -21.57
N ASP A 11 14.88 3.46 -20.24
CA ASP A 11 15.93 3.78 -19.27
C ASP A 11 15.99 2.65 -18.24
N PRO A 12 17.12 1.94 -18.09
CA PRO A 12 17.28 0.87 -17.11
C PRO A 12 16.93 1.27 -15.67
N ASN A 13 17.04 2.55 -15.33
CA ASN A 13 16.74 3.07 -14.00
C ASN A 13 15.23 3.37 -13.78
N LYS A 14 14.42 3.29 -14.84
CA LYS A 14 12.98 3.62 -14.84
C LYS A 14 12.07 2.41 -15.02
N ILE A 15 12.54 1.19 -14.73
CA ILE A 15 11.73 -0.04 -14.77
C ILE A 15 10.40 0.12 -13.99
N ARG A 16 10.45 0.77 -12.81
CA ARG A 16 9.25 1.05 -12.00
C ARG A 16 8.20 1.92 -12.69
N GLU A 17 8.61 2.81 -13.59
CA GLU A 17 7.66 3.62 -14.36
C GLU A 17 6.91 2.76 -15.38
N ILE A 18 7.60 1.80 -16.01
CA ILE A 18 7.01 0.83 -16.92
C ILE A 18 6.02 -0.08 -16.18
N GLU A 19 6.42 -0.61 -15.02
CA GLU A 19 5.54 -1.43 -14.15
C GLU A 19 4.28 -0.66 -13.75
N LYS A 20 4.43 0.60 -13.34
CA LYS A 20 3.30 1.44 -12.96
C LYS A 20 2.34 1.68 -14.14
N LYS A 21 2.84 1.96 -15.35
CA LYS A 21 1.96 2.12 -16.53
C LYS A 21 1.23 0.82 -16.87
N LEU A 22 1.89 -0.33 -16.71
CA LEU A 22 1.23 -1.62 -16.89
C LEU A 22 0.15 -1.88 -15.84
N GLU A 23 0.32 -1.43 -14.60
CA GLU A 23 -0.68 -1.53 -13.53
C GLU A 23 -1.86 -0.58 -13.76
N ASP A 24 -1.57 0.69 -14.05
CA ASP A 24 -2.57 1.74 -14.22
C ASP A 24 -3.40 1.53 -15.50
N ASP A 25 -2.74 1.18 -16.61
CA ASP A 25 -3.36 1.16 -17.94
C ASP A 25 -3.47 -0.22 -18.59
N GLY A 26 -2.66 -1.19 -18.16
CA GLY A 26 -2.57 -2.48 -18.84
C GLY A 26 -1.92 -2.41 -20.22
N TYR A 27 -1.26 -1.31 -20.58
CA TYR A 27 -0.59 -1.11 -21.87
C TYR A 27 0.58 -0.15 -21.73
N VAL A 28 1.72 -0.47 -22.36
CA VAL A 28 2.86 0.44 -22.47
C VAL A 28 3.60 0.23 -23.79
N ARG A 29 4.12 1.32 -24.37
CA ARG A 29 5.01 1.28 -25.53
C ARG A 29 6.37 1.85 -25.15
N ILE A 30 7.42 1.10 -25.45
CA ILE A 30 8.79 1.41 -25.06
C ILE A 30 9.65 1.49 -26.32
N GLN A 31 10.34 2.60 -26.54
CA GLN A 31 11.32 2.76 -27.61
C GLN A 31 12.72 2.51 -27.07
N PHE A 32 13.49 1.63 -27.72
CA PHE A 32 14.87 1.36 -27.36
C PHE A 32 15.81 2.13 -28.29
N SER A 33 16.83 2.78 -27.72
CA SER A 33 17.96 3.34 -28.47
C SER A 33 19.00 2.26 -28.75
N SER A 34 19.80 2.44 -29.80
CA SER A 34 20.77 1.44 -30.26
C SER A 34 21.86 1.11 -29.23
N GLU A 35 22.14 2.02 -28.28
CA GLU A 35 23.12 1.81 -27.21
C GLU A 35 22.68 0.77 -26.16
N HIS A 36 21.37 0.54 -26.04
CA HIS A 36 20.79 -0.40 -25.07
C HIS A 36 20.57 -1.81 -25.65
N LEU A 37 20.91 -2.02 -26.93
CA LEU A 37 20.73 -3.28 -27.63
C LEU A 37 22.05 -4.08 -27.67
N PRO A 38 22.00 -5.42 -27.58
CA PRO A 38 23.18 -6.27 -27.76
C PRO A 38 23.94 -6.00 -29.08
N ASN A 39 25.26 -5.75 -28.97
CA ASN A 39 26.17 -5.54 -30.10
C ASN A 39 26.93 -6.83 -30.44
N ASP A 40 26.48 -7.69 -31.38
CA ASP A 40 27.35 -8.77 -31.89
C ASP A 40 26.84 -9.59 -33.10
N HIS A 41 27.73 -10.42 -33.66
CA HIS A 41 27.56 -11.29 -34.85
C HIS A 41 26.37 -12.29 -34.84
N HIS A 42 25.74 -12.57 -33.68
CA HIS A 42 24.54 -13.42 -33.55
C HIS A 42 23.30 -12.61 -33.11
N ILE A 43 22.99 -11.55 -33.88
CA ILE A 43 21.99 -10.52 -33.56
C ILE A 43 20.66 -11.11 -33.06
N ILE A 44 20.04 -12.05 -33.78
CA ILE A 44 18.68 -12.52 -33.47
C ILE A 44 18.58 -13.25 -32.12
N LYS A 45 19.48 -14.20 -31.85
CA LYS A 45 19.44 -14.98 -30.59
C LYS A 45 19.71 -14.10 -29.37
N ASN A 46 20.61 -13.13 -29.51
CA ASN A 46 20.87 -12.15 -28.45
C ASN A 46 19.66 -11.22 -28.23
N MET A 47 18.94 -10.84 -29.29
CA MET A 47 17.68 -10.09 -29.16
C MET A 47 16.59 -10.90 -28.45
N GLU A 48 16.46 -12.21 -28.73
CA GLU A 48 15.51 -13.09 -28.03
C GLU A 48 15.79 -13.13 -26.53
N ASN A 49 17.06 -13.34 -26.15
CA ASN A 49 17.47 -13.39 -24.74
C ASN A 49 17.26 -12.03 -24.06
N PHE A 50 17.62 -10.93 -24.73
CA PHE A 50 17.36 -9.58 -24.25
C PHE A 50 15.87 -9.33 -24.01
N PHE A 51 15.01 -9.79 -24.93
CA PHE A 51 13.58 -9.64 -24.80
C PHE A 51 13.03 -10.39 -23.58
N ILE A 52 13.49 -11.63 -23.35
CA ILE A 52 13.14 -12.41 -22.14
C ILE A 52 13.62 -11.68 -20.88
N GLU A 53 14.87 -11.23 -20.84
CA GLU A 53 15.46 -10.58 -19.67
C GLU A 53 14.67 -9.32 -19.25
N ILE A 54 14.22 -8.51 -20.21
CA ILE A 54 13.38 -7.33 -19.92
C ILE A 54 12.03 -7.75 -19.31
N ILE A 55 11.38 -8.80 -19.84
CA ILE A 55 10.11 -9.30 -19.29
C ILE A 55 10.30 -9.86 -17.87
N GLU A 56 11.38 -10.59 -17.62
CA GLU A 56 11.71 -11.12 -16.30
C GLU A 56 12.02 -9.99 -15.29
N LYS A 57 12.73 -8.94 -15.72
CA LYS A 57 12.97 -7.74 -14.90
C LYS A 57 11.69 -6.99 -14.52
N LEU A 58 10.64 -7.10 -15.33
CA LEU A 58 9.30 -6.58 -15.05
C LEU A 58 8.45 -7.54 -14.18
N GLY A 59 9.06 -8.61 -13.65
CA GLY A 59 8.40 -9.63 -12.85
C GLY A 59 7.53 -10.59 -13.67
N GLY A 60 7.71 -10.64 -14.99
CA GLY A 60 6.98 -11.52 -15.88
C GLY A 60 7.54 -12.93 -15.92
N GLN A 61 6.67 -13.93 -15.81
CA GLN A 61 7.01 -15.33 -16.07
C GLN A 61 6.58 -15.70 -17.49
N CYS A 62 7.55 -15.86 -18.40
CA CYS A 62 7.29 -16.22 -19.78
C CYS A 62 6.65 -17.62 -19.91
N LEU A 63 5.79 -17.76 -20.92
CA LEU A 63 5.03 -18.98 -21.21
C LEU A 63 5.46 -19.52 -22.58
N ASP A 64 5.57 -20.85 -22.69
CA ASP A 64 5.80 -21.51 -23.97
C ASP A 64 4.60 -21.32 -24.92
N HIS A 65 4.89 -21.28 -26.22
CA HIS A 65 3.84 -21.23 -27.24
C HIS A 65 3.30 -22.62 -27.60
N ASN A 66 4.17 -23.64 -27.61
CA ASN A 66 3.87 -25.02 -28.01
C ASN A 66 4.45 -26.04 -27.01
N GLU A 67 4.10 -27.34 -27.13
CA GLU A 67 4.63 -28.43 -26.25
C GLU A 67 6.13 -28.72 -26.43
N GLU A 68 6.76 -28.20 -27.48
CA GLU A 68 8.21 -28.29 -27.67
C GLU A 68 8.93 -27.39 -26.65
N LYS A 69 9.79 -27.98 -25.80
CA LYS A 69 10.63 -27.24 -24.84
C LYS A 69 11.45 -26.16 -25.57
N ASN A 70 11.40 -24.92 -25.07
CA ASN A 70 12.09 -23.72 -25.56
C ASN A 70 11.36 -22.90 -26.65
N SER A 71 10.01 -22.89 -26.67
CA SER A 71 9.22 -22.06 -27.60
C SER A 71 8.73 -20.74 -26.97
N ILE A 72 9.52 -20.17 -26.06
CA ILE A 72 9.19 -18.95 -25.30
C ILE A 72 9.02 -17.73 -26.23
N VAL A 73 9.95 -17.57 -27.18
CA VAL A 73 9.91 -16.45 -28.14
C VAL A 73 9.33 -16.92 -29.46
N TRP A 74 8.25 -16.27 -29.88
CA TRP A 74 7.54 -16.59 -31.11
C TRP A 74 7.84 -15.56 -32.20
N HIS A 75 8.31 -16.03 -33.36
CA HIS A 75 8.59 -15.19 -34.50
C HIS A 75 7.32 -14.89 -35.29
N VAL A 76 6.95 -13.62 -35.37
CA VAL A 76 5.81 -13.10 -36.13
C VAL A 76 6.34 -12.54 -37.45
N GLN A 77 6.56 -13.43 -38.42
CA GLN A 77 7.07 -13.14 -39.76
C GLN A 77 6.41 -14.09 -40.79
N PRO A 78 6.07 -13.62 -42.00
CA PRO A 78 5.59 -14.49 -43.07
C PRO A 78 6.66 -15.52 -43.48
N ILE A 79 6.29 -16.80 -43.49
CA ILE A 79 7.19 -17.87 -43.98
C ILE A 79 6.97 -18.05 -45.49
N GLN A 80 8.04 -17.93 -46.29
CA GLN A 80 8.00 -18.29 -47.71
C GLN A 80 7.94 -19.82 -47.83
N THR A 81 6.84 -20.34 -48.36
CA THR A 81 6.64 -21.78 -48.55
C THR A 81 7.58 -22.33 -49.62
N SER A 82 8.62 -23.07 -49.20
CA SER A 82 9.32 -24.01 -50.07
C SER A 82 8.45 -25.27 -50.28
N VAL A 83 8.64 -25.96 -51.41
CA VAL A 83 7.81 -27.11 -51.85
C VAL A 83 7.72 -28.24 -50.80
N ASP A 84 8.65 -28.30 -49.83
CA ASP A 84 8.73 -29.33 -48.79
C ASP A 84 7.97 -29.03 -47.47
N THR A 85 7.41 -27.83 -47.25
CA THR A 85 6.71 -27.49 -45.98
C THR A 85 5.20 -27.81 -45.97
N LYS A 86 4.67 -28.54 -46.96
CA LYS A 86 3.23 -28.83 -47.11
C LYS A 86 2.59 -29.73 -46.02
N GLN A 87 3.34 -30.18 -45.01
CA GLN A 87 2.85 -31.12 -43.98
C GLN A 87 2.53 -30.52 -42.60
N LYS A 88 2.87 -29.26 -42.30
CA LYS A 88 2.47 -28.59 -41.03
C LYS A 88 1.51 -27.43 -41.31
N SER A 89 0.36 -27.37 -40.63
CA SER A 89 -0.52 -26.20 -40.66
C SER A 89 0.23 -25.00 -40.05
N LEU A 90 0.30 -23.89 -40.78
CA LEU A 90 0.98 -22.68 -40.34
C LEU A 90 0.06 -21.89 -39.40
N ALA A 91 0.59 -21.35 -38.30
CA ALA A 91 -0.17 -20.45 -37.44
C ALA A 91 -0.52 -19.16 -38.19
N ARG A 92 -1.71 -18.58 -37.94
CA ARG A 92 -2.14 -17.31 -38.59
C ARG A 92 -1.16 -16.14 -38.42
N SER A 93 -0.34 -16.13 -37.38
CA SER A 93 0.73 -15.14 -37.18
C SER A 93 1.90 -15.27 -38.17
N GLN A 94 2.02 -16.40 -38.87
CA GLN A 94 3.05 -16.71 -39.85
C GLN A 94 2.52 -16.66 -41.30
N THR A 95 1.25 -16.30 -41.50
CA THR A 95 0.64 -16.07 -42.81
C THR A 95 0.55 -14.57 -43.12
N ASN A 96 0.33 -14.24 -44.40
CA ASN A 96 0.15 -12.86 -44.85
C ASN A 96 -1.25 -12.30 -44.61
N ASP A 97 -2.21 -13.14 -44.20
CA ASP A 97 -3.62 -12.78 -44.07
C ASP A 97 -3.85 -11.78 -42.94
N GLU A 98 -5.03 -11.18 -42.88
CA GLU A 98 -5.43 -10.41 -41.72
C GLU A 98 -5.67 -11.30 -40.49
N PHE A 99 -5.42 -10.76 -39.30
CA PHE A 99 -5.78 -11.40 -38.04
C PHE A 99 -6.77 -10.51 -37.31
N LEU A 100 -8.04 -10.94 -37.25
CA LEU A 100 -9.13 -10.20 -36.62
C LEU A 100 -8.92 -10.05 -35.11
N PHE A 101 -9.72 -9.21 -34.46
CA PHE A 101 -9.63 -8.95 -33.03
C PHE A 101 -9.70 -10.23 -32.20
N HIS A 102 -8.71 -10.42 -31.34
CA HIS A 102 -8.59 -11.59 -30.48
C HIS A 102 -7.78 -11.27 -29.21
N THR A 103 -7.75 -12.25 -28.30
CA THR A 103 -6.80 -12.39 -27.20
C THR A 103 -5.92 -13.62 -27.48
N ASP A 104 -4.63 -13.53 -27.18
CA ASP A 104 -3.70 -14.65 -27.36
C ASP A 104 -4.04 -15.80 -26.40
N GLY A 105 -3.99 -17.04 -26.89
CA GLY A 105 -4.28 -18.23 -26.08
C GLY A 105 -5.73 -18.33 -25.60
N SER A 106 -6.69 -17.72 -26.30
CA SER A 106 -8.13 -17.75 -25.94
C SER A 106 -8.72 -19.16 -25.75
N TYR A 107 -8.12 -20.16 -26.40
CA TYR A 107 -8.47 -21.58 -26.34
C TYR A 107 -7.79 -22.34 -25.18
N GLU A 108 -6.96 -21.67 -24.36
CA GLU A 108 -6.34 -22.27 -23.19
C GLU A 108 -7.25 -22.16 -21.96
N LEU A 109 -7.22 -23.14 -21.05
CA LEU A 109 -8.01 -23.06 -19.81
C LEU A 109 -7.67 -21.79 -19.00
N ASN A 110 -6.38 -21.45 -18.91
CA ASN A 110 -5.89 -20.24 -18.27
C ASN A 110 -5.07 -19.42 -19.28
N PRO A 111 -5.69 -18.52 -20.04
CA PRO A 111 -5.01 -17.71 -21.04
C PRO A 111 -3.99 -16.77 -20.38
N ALA A 112 -2.90 -16.50 -21.09
CA ALA A 112 -1.84 -15.60 -20.64
C ALA A 112 -2.40 -14.23 -20.23
N GLU A 113 -1.88 -13.67 -19.15
CA GLU A 113 -2.29 -12.36 -18.62
C GLU A 113 -1.76 -11.21 -19.48
N TYR A 114 -0.51 -11.32 -19.93
CA TYR A 114 0.14 -10.32 -20.77
C TYR A 114 0.72 -10.95 -22.04
N MET A 115 0.82 -10.13 -23.08
CA MET A 115 1.68 -10.39 -24.22
C MET A 115 2.63 -9.20 -24.40
N ALA A 116 3.79 -9.47 -24.98
CA ALA A 116 4.74 -8.48 -25.43
C ALA A 116 5.11 -8.72 -26.90
N LEU A 117 5.26 -7.63 -27.65
CA LEU A 117 5.75 -7.61 -29.03
C LEU A 117 7.01 -6.76 -29.08
N PHE A 118 8.06 -7.26 -29.74
CA PHE A 118 9.30 -6.53 -29.97
C PHE A 118 9.59 -6.44 -31.47
N VAL A 119 9.81 -5.23 -31.99
CA VAL A 119 10.00 -4.98 -33.42
C VAL A 119 11.48 -5.08 -33.79
N LEU A 120 11.84 -6.12 -34.55
CA LEU A 120 13.19 -6.25 -35.12
C LEU A 120 13.28 -5.50 -36.46
N GLU A 121 12.28 -5.67 -37.31
CA GLU A 121 12.15 -4.97 -38.59
C GLU A 121 10.71 -4.47 -38.75
N GLN A 122 10.57 -3.15 -38.93
CA GLN A 122 9.28 -2.49 -39.11
C GLN A 122 8.73 -2.68 -40.53
N ASP A 123 7.41 -2.57 -40.69
CA ASP A 123 6.77 -2.54 -42.01
C ASP A 123 7.11 -1.24 -42.77
N GLN A 124 7.36 -1.35 -44.07
CA GLN A 124 7.65 -0.21 -44.95
C GLN A 124 6.61 -0.02 -46.07
N LEU A 125 5.60 -0.89 -46.17
CA LEU A 125 4.64 -0.93 -47.29
C LEU A 125 3.19 -0.62 -46.87
N GLY A 126 2.98 -0.22 -45.61
CA GLY A 126 1.67 0.15 -45.06
C GLY A 126 0.81 -1.04 -44.61
N GLY A 127 1.40 -2.23 -44.42
CA GLY A 127 0.71 -3.45 -43.98
C GLY A 127 1.05 -3.89 -42.55
N GLY A 128 0.43 -4.97 -42.07
CA GLY A 128 0.79 -5.60 -40.79
C GLY A 128 0.67 -4.69 -39.56
N GLN A 129 -0.23 -3.70 -39.61
CA GLN A 129 -0.45 -2.74 -38.53
C GLN A 129 -1.16 -3.42 -37.37
N LEU A 130 -0.71 -3.14 -36.15
CA LEU A 130 -1.39 -3.55 -34.92
C LEU A 130 -2.56 -2.61 -34.67
N GLU A 131 -3.74 -3.17 -34.38
CA GLU A 131 -4.91 -2.43 -33.93
C GLU A 131 -5.32 -2.97 -32.56
N ILE A 132 -5.66 -2.09 -31.61
CA ILE A 132 -6.09 -2.50 -30.27
C ILE A 132 -7.39 -1.80 -29.86
N ILE A 133 -8.19 -2.51 -29.06
CA ILE A 133 -9.42 -2.02 -28.43
C ILE A 133 -9.37 -2.36 -26.94
N ARG A 134 -9.70 -1.41 -26.07
CA ARG A 134 -9.76 -1.65 -24.61
C ARG A 134 -11.09 -2.29 -24.24
N LEU A 135 -11.05 -3.29 -23.35
CA LEU A 135 -12.24 -3.99 -22.90
C LEU A 135 -13.24 -3.08 -22.19
N SER A 136 -12.78 -2.06 -21.45
CA SER A 136 -13.68 -1.09 -20.80
C SER A 136 -14.62 -0.41 -21.80
N ASP A 137 -14.13 -0.12 -23.00
CA ASP A 137 -14.88 0.60 -24.03
C ASP A 137 -15.92 -0.34 -24.66
N ILE A 138 -15.59 -1.63 -24.78
CA ILE A 138 -16.52 -2.70 -25.16
C ILE A 138 -17.61 -2.85 -24.09
N LEU A 139 -17.21 -2.99 -22.83
CA LEU A 139 -18.13 -3.17 -21.70
C LEU A 139 -19.06 -1.97 -21.53
N GLN A 140 -18.61 -0.74 -21.72
CA GLN A 140 -19.50 0.43 -21.60
C GLN A 140 -20.66 0.41 -22.60
N ASN A 141 -20.47 -0.21 -23.77
CA ASN A 141 -21.47 -0.29 -24.82
C ASN A 141 -22.31 -1.58 -24.80
N LEU A 142 -21.94 -2.56 -23.96
CA LEU A 142 -22.66 -3.83 -23.79
C LEU A 142 -23.85 -3.70 -22.83
N SER A 143 -24.96 -4.35 -23.17
CA SER A 143 -26.10 -4.50 -22.28
C SER A 143 -25.73 -5.25 -20.99
N LEU A 144 -26.42 -4.92 -19.88
CA LEU A 144 -26.18 -5.58 -18.58
C LEU A 144 -26.48 -7.09 -18.66
N GLU A 145 -27.53 -7.46 -19.39
CA GLU A 145 -27.92 -8.85 -19.60
C GLU A 145 -26.82 -9.63 -20.32
N THR A 146 -26.26 -9.09 -21.40
CA THR A 146 -25.18 -9.71 -22.15
C THR A 146 -23.91 -9.86 -21.32
N LYS A 147 -23.55 -8.86 -20.50
CA LYS A 147 -22.41 -8.97 -19.56
C LYS A 147 -22.59 -10.14 -18.59
N GLU A 148 -23.78 -10.28 -18.00
CA GLU A 148 -24.05 -11.38 -17.09
C GLU A 148 -23.98 -12.74 -17.78
N LYS A 149 -24.54 -12.85 -19.00
CA LYS A 149 -24.50 -14.09 -19.79
C LYS A 149 -23.07 -14.46 -20.16
N LEU A 150 -22.27 -13.52 -20.67
CA LEU A 150 -20.87 -13.76 -21.04
C LEU A 150 -19.98 -14.15 -19.85
N LEU A 151 -20.35 -13.75 -18.63
CA LEU A 151 -19.64 -14.08 -17.39
C LEU A 151 -20.06 -15.43 -16.78
N LYS A 152 -21.32 -15.85 -17.00
CA LYS A 152 -21.89 -17.06 -16.36
C LYS A 152 -21.95 -18.27 -17.30
N ASN A 153 -22.19 -18.05 -18.59
CA ASN A 153 -22.43 -19.12 -19.56
C ASN A 153 -21.10 -19.60 -20.16
N LYS A 154 -20.85 -20.90 -20.06
CA LYS A 154 -19.73 -21.54 -20.76
C LYS A 154 -20.11 -21.75 -22.21
N ILE A 155 -19.19 -21.38 -23.10
CA ILE A 155 -19.32 -21.54 -24.55
C ILE A 155 -18.17 -22.45 -25.01
N ARG A 156 -18.46 -23.28 -26.02
CA ARG A 156 -17.46 -24.12 -26.67
C ARG A 156 -16.48 -23.25 -27.46
N ILE A 157 -15.18 -23.40 -27.16
CA ILE A 157 -14.06 -22.74 -27.82
C ILE A 157 -13.18 -23.83 -28.43
N ASP A 158 -13.11 -23.91 -29.75
CA ASP A 158 -12.30 -24.93 -30.43
C ASP A 158 -10.81 -24.59 -30.35
N ILE A 159 -9.97 -25.60 -30.17
CA ILE A 159 -8.51 -25.47 -30.17
C ILE A 159 -8.02 -25.56 -31.63
N PRO A 160 -7.36 -24.51 -32.17
CA PRO A 160 -6.83 -24.53 -33.53
C PRO A 160 -5.89 -25.71 -33.75
N GLU A 161 -5.92 -26.32 -34.94
CA GLU A 161 -5.19 -27.55 -35.25
C GLU A 161 -3.68 -27.42 -34.99
N GLU A 162 -3.09 -26.26 -35.26
CA GLU A 162 -1.67 -25.98 -35.07
C GLU A 162 -1.23 -25.94 -33.58
N PHE A 163 -2.18 -25.82 -32.64
CA PHE A 163 -1.95 -25.77 -31.20
C PHE A 163 -2.55 -26.96 -30.44
N ARG A 164 -3.09 -27.96 -31.15
CA ARG A 164 -3.61 -29.17 -30.52
C ARG A 164 -2.46 -29.97 -29.89
N LYS A 165 -2.62 -30.23 -28.60
CA LYS A 165 -1.68 -31.01 -27.79
C LYS A 165 -1.85 -32.50 -28.06
N SER A 166 -0.86 -33.30 -27.65
CA SER A 166 -0.87 -34.77 -27.77
C SER A 166 -2.05 -35.45 -27.05
N SER A 167 -2.70 -34.74 -26.12
CA SER A 167 -3.97 -35.10 -25.49
C SER A 167 -5.12 -34.91 -26.49
N ASN A 168 -5.99 -35.91 -26.69
CA ASN A 168 -7.17 -35.91 -27.58
C ASN A 168 -8.26 -34.85 -27.28
N ILE A 169 -7.91 -33.65 -26.80
CA ILE A 169 -8.82 -32.54 -26.51
C ILE A 169 -8.76 -31.56 -27.69
N ASP A 170 -9.90 -31.33 -28.33
CA ASP A 170 -10.05 -30.47 -29.50
C ASP A 170 -10.81 -29.16 -29.21
N HIS A 171 -11.37 -29.01 -28.00
CA HIS A 171 -12.10 -27.81 -27.54
C HIS A 171 -12.04 -27.65 -26.01
N ILE A 172 -12.40 -26.46 -25.53
CA ILE A 172 -12.69 -26.18 -24.12
C ILE A 172 -14.08 -25.57 -23.96
N ASP A 173 -14.72 -25.78 -22.81
CA ASP A 173 -15.94 -25.07 -22.42
C ASP A 173 -15.60 -24.00 -21.37
N ALA A 174 -15.63 -22.73 -21.77
CA ALA A 174 -15.23 -21.61 -20.93
C ALA A 174 -16.12 -20.38 -21.13
N THR A 175 -16.16 -19.49 -20.14
CA THR A 175 -16.84 -18.20 -20.24
C THR A 175 -15.99 -17.23 -21.06
N ILE A 176 -16.64 -16.32 -21.80
CA ILE A 176 -15.96 -15.31 -22.62
C ILE A 176 -15.41 -14.19 -21.72
N LEU A 177 -16.21 -13.74 -20.76
CA LEU A 177 -15.69 -12.92 -19.67
C LEU A 177 -15.12 -13.84 -18.60
N ILE A 178 -13.82 -13.71 -18.34
CA ILE A 178 -13.11 -14.43 -17.29
C ILE A 178 -13.48 -13.82 -15.93
N ASP A 179 -13.66 -12.50 -15.91
CA ASP A 179 -14.10 -11.70 -14.77
C ASP A 179 -14.82 -10.44 -15.30
N HIS A 180 -15.35 -9.60 -14.42
CA HIS A 180 -16.04 -8.35 -14.78
C HIS A 180 -15.20 -7.39 -15.63
N ASP A 181 -13.87 -7.45 -15.54
CA ASP A 181 -12.94 -6.61 -16.29
C ASP A 181 -11.91 -7.42 -17.10
N LYS A 182 -12.19 -8.70 -17.40
CA LYS A 182 -11.27 -9.61 -18.13
C LYS A 182 -11.99 -10.42 -19.19
N ILE A 183 -11.39 -10.54 -20.37
CA ILE A 183 -11.96 -11.25 -21.52
C ILE A 183 -11.00 -12.32 -22.07
N ARG A 184 -11.57 -13.39 -22.64
CA ARG A 184 -10.95 -14.24 -23.65
C ARG A 184 -11.83 -14.19 -24.90
N TYR A 185 -11.25 -13.94 -26.07
CA TYR A 185 -12.05 -13.81 -27.27
C TYR A 185 -11.24 -14.11 -28.52
N ARG A 186 -11.82 -14.87 -29.44
CA ARG A 186 -11.31 -15.08 -30.80
C ARG A 186 -12.43 -15.63 -31.66
N TYR A 187 -12.99 -14.79 -32.54
CA TYR A 187 -14.25 -15.09 -33.24
C TYR A 187 -14.25 -16.41 -34.02
N ASP A 188 -13.16 -16.74 -34.73
CA ASP A 188 -13.09 -17.89 -35.65
C ASP A 188 -13.09 -19.26 -34.98
N ILE A 189 -13.00 -19.32 -33.65
CA ILE A 189 -13.00 -20.56 -32.86
C ILE A 189 -14.17 -20.66 -31.89
N LEU A 190 -15.12 -19.72 -31.96
CA LEU A 190 -16.33 -19.73 -31.14
C LEU A 190 -17.49 -20.34 -31.91
N SER A 191 -18.26 -21.20 -31.24
CA SER A 191 -19.53 -21.68 -31.78
C SER A 191 -20.58 -20.56 -31.70
N THR A 192 -20.83 -19.86 -32.81
CA THR A 192 -21.70 -18.67 -32.86
C THR A 192 -23.14 -18.94 -33.29
N GLU A 193 -23.50 -20.18 -33.65
CA GLU A 193 -24.87 -20.50 -34.08
C GLU A 193 -25.89 -20.20 -32.97
N ASN A 194 -26.82 -19.28 -33.25
CA ASN A 194 -27.91 -18.84 -32.37
C ASN A 194 -27.49 -18.25 -31.00
N ASN A 195 -26.30 -17.67 -30.86
CA ASN A 195 -25.86 -17.03 -29.62
C ASN A 195 -26.02 -15.50 -29.68
N GLU A 196 -27.06 -14.96 -29.05
CA GLU A 196 -27.39 -13.51 -29.07
C GLU A 196 -26.32 -12.66 -28.37
N GLU A 197 -25.78 -13.12 -27.24
CA GLU A 197 -24.76 -12.39 -26.49
C GLU A 197 -23.43 -12.23 -27.26
N LEU A 198 -23.01 -13.25 -28.01
CA LEU A 198 -21.84 -13.17 -28.89
C LEU A 198 -22.10 -12.23 -30.07
N ASN A 199 -23.31 -12.23 -30.63
CA ASN A 199 -23.66 -11.34 -31.74
C ASN A 199 -23.64 -9.86 -31.32
N GLU A 200 -24.14 -9.54 -30.12
CA GLU A 200 -24.03 -8.19 -29.55
C GLU A 200 -22.55 -7.80 -29.35
N LEU A 201 -21.76 -8.67 -28.72
CA LEU A 201 -20.32 -8.46 -28.49
C LEU A 201 -19.58 -8.15 -29.79
N ASN A 202 -19.80 -8.95 -30.83
CA ASN A 202 -19.15 -8.77 -32.14
C ASN A 202 -19.57 -7.46 -32.82
N SER A 203 -20.86 -7.12 -32.74
CA SER A 203 -21.41 -5.87 -33.29
C SER A 203 -20.75 -4.65 -32.64
N ILE A 204 -20.54 -4.70 -31.33
CA ILE A 204 -19.89 -3.63 -30.57
C ILE A 204 -18.40 -3.52 -30.90
N ILE A 205 -17.67 -4.66 -30.92
CA ILE A 205 -16.25 -4.69 -31.29
C ILE A 205 -16.01 -4.02 -32.65
N ASN A 206 -16.90 -4.26 -33.62
CA ASN A 206 -16.80 -3.68 -34.97
C ASN A 206 -17.12 -2.18 -35.05
N LYS A 207 -17.79 -1.61 -34.04
CA LYS A 207 -18.19 -0.19 -34.01
C LYS A 207 -17.26 0.68 -33.16
N ILE A 208 -16.53 0.08 -32.23
CA ILE A 208 -15.66 0.83 -31.32
C ILE A 208 -14.45 1.39 -32.07
N GLU A 209 -14.07 2.60 -31.69
CA GLU A 209 -12.88 3.25 -32.19
C GLU A 209 -11.63 2.43 -31.81
N LYS A 210 -10.82 2.10 -32.82
CA LYS A 210 -9.61 1.30 -32.66
C LYS A 210 -8.37 2.19 -32.62
N TYR A 211 -7.46 1.91 -31.69
CA TYR A 211 -6.17 2.60 -31.63
C TYR A 211 -5.11 1.82 -32.43
N ARG A 212 -4.27 2.55 -33.16
CA ARG A 212 -3.19 1.99 -33.99
C ARG A 212 -1.83 2.47 -33.49
N PRO A 213 -1.19 1.75 -32.56
CA PRO A 213 0.14 2.13 -32.09
C PRO A 213 1.17 2.05 -33.21
N LYS A 214 2.11 3.00 -33.23
CA LYS A 214 3.24 2.96 -34.16
C LYS A 214 4.25 1.88 -33.74
N LEU A 215 4.62 1.02 -34.67
CA LEU A 215 5.58 -0.07 -34.48
C LEU A 215 6.88 0.27 -35.21
N ASN A 216 7.67 1.18 -34.65
CA ASN A 216 8.97 1.51 -35.21
C ASN A 216 9.97 0.40 -34.89
N LYS A 217 11.10 0.38 -35.61
CA LYS A 217 12.21 -0.51 -35.29
C LYS A 217 12.66 -0.33 -33.83
N TYR A 218 12.87 -1.44 -33.14
CA TYR A 218 13.23 -1.50 -31.72
C TYR A 218 12.19 -0.91 -30.76
N THR A 219 10.92 -0.86 -31.17
CA THR A 219 9.82 -0.63 -30.25
C THR A 219 9.40 -1.95 -29.59
N MET A 220 9.18 -1.93 -28.27
CA MET A 220 8.46 -2.96 -27.53
C MET A 220 7.07 -2.46 -27.18
N ILE A 221 6.05 -3.31 -27.34
CA ILE A 221 4.72 -3.09 -26.81
C ILE A 221 4.41 -4.20 -25.83
N ILE A 222 3.97 -3.85 -24.64
CA ILE A 222 3.43 -4.81 -23.66
C ILE A 222 1.98 -4.45 -23.43
N LEU A 223 1.09 -5.43 -23.52
CA LEU A 223 -0.34 -5.25 -23.27
C LEU A 223 -0.90 -6.38 -22.42
N ASN A 224 -1.84 -6.03 -21.55
CA ASN A 224 -2.63 -6.98 -20.78
C ASN A 224 -3.62 -7.66 -21.72
N ASN A 225 -3.31 -8.90 -22.06
CA ASN A 225 -4.01 -9.73 -23.03
C ASN A 225 -5.45 -10.06 -22.62
N GLN A 226 -5.82 -9.81 -21.37
CA GLN A 226 -7.18 -10.00 -20.86
C GLN A 226 -7.97 -8.70 -20.77
N LYS A 227 -7.32 -7.53 -20.91
CA LYS A 227 -7.98 -6.20 -20.88
C LYS A 227 -8.05 -5.52 -22.24
N TYR A 228 -7.41 -6.10 -23.25
CA TYR A 228 -7.36 -5.56 -24.60
C TYR A 228 -7.67 -6.67 -25.61
N LEU A 229 -8.39 -6.30 -26.67
CA LEU A 229 -8.42 -7.08 -27.91
C LEU A 229 -7.40 -6.48 -28.87
N HIS A 230 -6.68 -7.33 -29.59
CA HIS A 230 -5.74 -6.90 -30.61
C HIS A 230 -6.00 -7.59 -31.95
N ALA A 231 -5.72 -6.86 -33.04
CA ALA A 231 -5.84 -7.32 -34.42
C ALA A 231 -4.60 -6.92 -35.21
N ARG A 232 -4.38 -7.58 -36.34
CA ARG A 232 -3.30 -7.28 -37.30
C ARG A 232 -3.89 -7.13 -38.70
N THR A 233 -3.62 -6.01 -39.37
CA THR A 233 -3.98 -5.85 -40.79
C THR A 233 -3.14 -6.78 -41.68
N LYS A 234 -3.58 -6.99 -42.93
CA LYS A 234 -2.84 -7.81 -43.91
C LYS A 234 -1.38 -7.38 -44.02
N ILE A 235 -0.43 -8.33 -43.98
CA ILE A 235 1.00 -8.01 -44.16
C ILE A 235 1.27 -7.79 -45.65
N LEU A 236 1.97 -6.68 -45.95
CA LEU A 236 2.39 -6.32 -47.30
C LEU A 236 3.91 -6.40 -47.45
N ASP A 237 4.68 -6.12 -46.37
CA ASP A 237 6.13 -6.25 -46.34
C ASP A 237 6.59 -7.59 -45.73
N ASN A 238 7.09 -8.51 -46.57
CA ASN A 238 7.63 -9.80 -46.12
C ASN A 238 8.91 -9.68 -45.27
N ARG A 239 9.54 -8.50 -45.22
CA ARG A 239 10.72 -8.24 -44.38
C ARG A 239 10.34 -7.89 -42.94
N ARG A 240 9.07 -7.58 -42.67
CA ARG A 240 8.57 -7.26 -41.34
C ARG A 240 8.82 -8.44 -40.39
N HIS A 241 9.49 -8.18 -39.28
CA HIS A 241 9.87 -9.20 -38.32
C HIS A 241 9.67 -8.71 -36.90
N LEU A 242 8.75 -9.33 -36.17
CA LEU A 242 8.51 -9.09 -34.75
C LEU A 242 8.76 -10.36 -33.94
N LEU A 243 9.16 -10.19 -32.70
CA LEU A 243 9.17 -11.23 -31.68
C LEU A 243 7.95 -11.08 -30.78
N ARG A 244 7.39 -12.19 -30.31
CA ARG A 244 6.26 -12.21 -29.37
C ARG A 244 6.58 -13.10 -28.17
N ILE A 245 6.29 -12.61 -26.97
CA ILE A 245 6.32 -13.38 -25.73
C ILE A 245 4.95 -13.29 -25.06
N ARG A 246 4.45 -14.40 -24.54
CA ARG A 246 3.30 -14.43 -23.62
C ARG A 246 3.84 -14.63 -22.21
N PHE A 247 3.28 -13.95 -21.21
CA PHE A 247 3.75 -14.08 -19.84
C PHE A 247 2.64 -13.79 -18.83
N ASN A 248 2.81 -14.28 -17.61
CA ASN A 248 1.98 -13.91 -16.47
C ASN A 248 2.78 -13.03 -15.51
N ARG A 249 2.19 -11.98 -14.94
CA ARG A 249 2.80 -11.30 -13.79
C ARG A 249 2.39 -12.09 -12.55
N SER A 250 3.11 -13.16 -12.29
CA SER A 250 2.88 -13.94 -11.07
C SER A 250 3.23 -13.08 -9.86
N LEU A 251 2.32 -12.98 -8.89
CA LEU A 251 2.76 -12.76 -7.50
C LEU A 251 3.92 -13.75 -7.24
N PRO A 252 5.02 -13.32 -6.62
CA PRO A 252 6.20 -14.18 -6.45
C PRO A 252 5.96 -15.40 -5.52
N TYR A 253 4.71 -15.65 -5.15
CA TYR A 253 4.22 -16.75 -4.32
C TYR A 253 2.76 -17.05 -4.68
N ASN A 254 2.30 -18.28 -4.44
CA ASN A 254 0.90 -18.68 -4.63
C ASN A 254 0.27 -19.01 -3.27
N ILE A 255 -0.63 -18.14 -2.77
CA ILE A 255 -1.30 -18.36 -1.48
C ILE A 255 -2.08 -19.68 -1.43
N PHE A 256 -2.64 -20.14 -2.55
CA PHE A 256 -3.43 -21.37 -2.61
C PHE A 256 -2.58 -22.65 -2.59
N SER A 257 -1.25 -22.53 -2.66
CA SER A 257 -0.36 -23.66 -2.38
C SER A 257 -0.31 -24.03 -0.90
N ILE A 258 -0.74 -23.12 -0.03
CA ILE A 258 -0.67 -23.25 1.44
C ILE A 258 -2.05 -23.12 2.09
N TYR A 259 -2.87 -22.19 1.60
CA TYR A 259 -4.19 -21.90 2.14
C TYR A 259 -5.29 -22.56 1.32
N ASP A 260 -6.21 -23.21 2.03
CA ASP A 260 -7.43 -23.78 1.45
C ASP A 260 -8.37 -22.66 0.99
N GLN A 261 -8.58 -22.58 -0.33
CA GLN A 261 -9.45 -21.59 -0.95
C GLN A 261 -10.90 -21.65 -0.42
N THR A 262 -11.37 -22.83 0.00
CA THR A 262 -12.74 -23.00 0.52
C THR A 262 -12.95 -22.32 1.88
N LYS A 263 -11.87 -22.04 2.61
CA LYS A 263 -11.90 -21.30 3.87
C LYS A 263 -11.89 -19.78 3.68
N LEU A 264 -11.74 -19.28 2.46
CA LEU A 264 -11.76 -17.85 2.15
C LEU A 264 -13.16 -17.43 1.72
N LEU A 265 -13.80 -16.55 2.49
CA LEU A 265 -15.06 -15.94 2.09
C LEU A 265 -14.82 -14.89 1.00
N ARG A 266 -15.67 -14.89 -0.03
CA ARG A 266 -15.59 -13.93 -1.15
C ARG A 266 -16.00 -12.50 -0.77
N GLU A 267 -16.88 -12.40 0.22
CA GLU A 267 -17.34 -11.14 0.78
C GLU A 267 -16.27 -10.44 1.62
N TYR A 268 -16.57 -9.24 2.09
CA TYR A 268 -15.66 -8.42 2.88
C TYR A 268 -16.39 -7.72 4.03
N LEU A 269 -15.64 -7.35 5.06
CA LEU A 269 -16.13 -6.52 6.17
C LEU A 269 -15.64 -5.09 6.00
N THR A 270 -16.56 -4.14 6.01
CA THR A 270 -16.24 -2.71 5.92
C THR A 270 -16.09 -2.10 7.30
N PHE A 271 -15.10 -1.22 7.44
CA PHE A 271 -14.85 -0.46 8.65
C PHE A 271 -14.63 1.02 8.30
N SER A 272 -14.91 1.91 9.26
CA SER A 272 -14.72 3.35 9.07
C SER A 272 -13.24 3.74 9.00
N ASN A 273 -12.93 4.89 8.39
CA ASN A 273 -11.57 5.42 8.40
C ASN A 273 -11.04 5.68 9.82
N ASP A 274 -11.90 6.14 10.74
CA ASP A 274 -11.54 6.37 12.15
C ASP A 274 -11.08 5.09 12.86
N PHE A 275 -11.61 3.93 12.47
CA PHE A 275 -11.18 2.66 13.02
C PHE A 275 -9.72 2.34 12.69
N TYR A 276 -9.30 2.60 11.44
CA TYR A 276 -7.91 2.40 11.03
C TYR A 276 -6.98 3.44 11.64
N ASP A 277 -7.40 4.71 11.65
CA ASP A 277 -6.65 5.80 12.28
C ASP A 277 -6.48 5.55 13.78
N TYR A 278 -7.48 4.95 14.43
CA TYR A 278 -7.41 4.52 15.83
C TYR A 278 -6.28 3.52 16.06
N PHE A 279 -6.12 2.47 15.24
CA PHE A 279 -4.99 1.55 15.43
C PHE A 279 -3.64 2.18 15.11
N ASP A 280 -3.55 3.05 14.10
CA ASP A 280 -2.30 3.75 13.81
C ASP A 280 -1.86 4.56 15.05
N ASN A 281 -2.80 5.22 15.74
CA ASN A 281 -2.55 5.93 17.00
C ASN A 281 -2.24 4.99 18.18
N GLN A 282 -3.05 3.95 18.41
CA GLN A 282 -2.83 3.00 19.52
C GLN A 282 -1.51 2.23 19.35
N HIS A 283 -1.10 1.99 18.11
CA HIS A 283 0.15 1.32 17.79
C HIS A 283 1.36 2.14 18.24
N GLU A 284 1.35 3.46 18.09
CA GLU A 284 2.46 4.32 18.55
C GLU A 284 2.71 4.12 20.06
N TYR A 285 1.64 4.10 20.86
CA TYR A 285 1.71 3.79 22.29
C TYR A 285 2.18 2.37 22.53
N LEU A 286 1.57 1.39 21.85
CA LEU A 286 1.93 -0.02 22.00
C LEU A 286 3.43 -0.23 21.74
N TYR A 287 3.93 0.19 20.57
CA TYR A 287 5.34 0.05 20.20
C TYR A 287 6.26 0.67 21.24
N LYS A 288 5.97 1.90 21.68
CA LYS A 288 6.75 2.59 22.70
C LYS A 288 6.80 1.80 24.01
N ILE A 289 5.66 1.31 24.49
CA ILE A 289 5.54 0.51 25.71
C ILE A 289 6.34 -0.80 25.57
N LEU A 290 6.12 -1.55 24.48
CA LEU A 290 6.81 -2.83 24.25
C LEU A 290 8.33 -2.64 24.20
N ASN A 291 8.81 -1.60 23.50
CA ASN A 291 10.23 -1.29 23.40
C ASN A 291 10.83 -0.92 24.77
N LEU A 292 10.13 -0.10 25.55
CA LEU A 292 10.56 0.28 26.90
C LEU A 292 10.59 -0.92 27.85
N ILE A 293 9.59 -1.81 27.82
CA ILE A 293 9.58 -3.03 28.64
C ILE A 293 10.81 -3.90 28.32
N VAL A 294 11.10 -4.14 27.03
CA VAL A 294 12.27 -4.94 26.64
C VAL A 294 13.57 -4.27 27.10
N LYS A 295 13.69 -2.95 26.95
CA LYS A 295 14.89 -2.20 27.40
C LYS A 295 15.07 -2.21 28.92
N GLN A 296 13.98 -2.11 29.68
CA GLN A 296 14.01 -2.08 31.14
C GLN A 296 14.27 -3.45 31.78
N TYR A 297 14.02 -4.55 31.08
CA TYR A 297 14.13 -5.91 31.63
C TYR A 297 15.45 -6.18 32.40
N ASN A 298 16.61 -5.73 31.92
CA ASN A 298 17.90 -5.92 32.60
C ASN A 298 18.39 -4.72 33.41
N GLN A 299 17.60 -3.64 33.49
CA GLN A 299 18.00 -2.46 34.24
C GLN A 299 17.83 -2.71 35.75
N PRO A 300 18.78 -2.22 36.58
CA PRO A 300 18.67 -2.29 38.04
C PRO A 300 17.73 -1.19 38.57
N THR A 301 16.54 -1.09 38.00
CA THR A 301 15.50 -0.13 38.36
C THR A 301 14.30 -0.87 38.95
N TYR A 302 13.44 -0.16 39.67
CA TYR A 302 12.15 -0.69 40.14
C TYR A 302 11.34 -1.28 38.97
N LEU A 303 11.26 -0.56 37.83
CA LEU A 303 10.56 -1.05 36.64
C LEU A 303 11.18 -2.35 36.10
N GLY A 304 12.51 -2.42 36.02
CA GLY A 304 13.20 -3.63 35.59
C GLY A 304 12.98 -4.81 36.53
N GLU A 305 12.95 -4.56 37.85
CA GLU A 305 12.63 -5.57 38.85
C GLU A 305 11.20 -6.08 38.72
N GLU A 306 10.21 -5.19 38.63
CA GLU A 306 8.80 -5.54 38.41
C GLU A 306 8.60 -6.40 37.16
N ILE A 307 9.28 -6.06 36.06
CA ILE A 307 9.28 -6.84 34.82
C ILE A 307 9.84 -8.24 35.08
N ARG A 308 11.05 -8.36 35.66
CA ARG A 308 11.68 -9.67 35.95
C ARG A 308 10.84 -10.52 36.90
N GLN A 309 10.28 -9.92 37.95
CA GLN A 309 9.42 -10.60 38.91
C GLN A 309 8.10 -11.05 38.27
N THR A 310 7.63 -10.41 37.21
CA THR A 310 6.40 -10.78 36.50
C THR A 310 6.62 -11.99 35.60
N PHE A 311 7.74 -12.02 34.88
CA PHE A 311 8.06 -13.14 33.99
C PHE A 311 8.75 -14.32 34.68
N GLN A 312 9.43 -14.11 35.82
CA GLN A 312 10.13 -15.17 36.58
C GLN A 312 10.84 -16.20 35.69
N PHE A 313 11.55 -15.70 34.67
CA PHE A 313 12.19 -16.56 33.69
C PHE A 313 13.25 -17.43 34.37
N ASN A 314 13.41 -18.66 33.89
CA ASN A 314 14.48 -19.53 34.37
C ASN A 314 15.87 -18.93 34.09
N SER A 315 16.89 -19.47 34.76
CA SER A 315 18.26 -18.99 34.66
C SER A 315 18.80 -18.95 33.22
N LYS A 316 18.41 -19.91 32.36
CA LYS A 316 18.86 -19.96 30.96
C LYS A 316 18.27 -18.82 30.13
N ILE A 317 16.96 -18.57 30.21
CA ILE A 317 16.32 -17.43 29.51
C ILE A 317 16.88 -16.11 30.08
N HIS A 318 16.99 -15.99 31.40
CA HIS A 318 17.53 -14.80 32.04
C HIS A 318 18.96 -14.50 31.56
N TYR A 319 19.80 -15.53 31.46
CA TYR A 319 21.14 -15.43 30.89
C TYR A 319 21.11 -14.92 29.44
N ILE A 320 20.32 -15.55 28.56
CA ILE A 320 20.20 -15.14 27.16
C ILE A 320 19.81 -13.67 27.04
N LEU A 321 18.77 -13.24 27.75
CA LEU A 321 18.29 -11.85 27.72
C LEU A 321 19.35 -10.87 28.24
N THR A 322 20.08 -11.23 29.30
CA THR A 322 21.16 -10.41 29.86
C THR A 322 22.30 -10.26 28.87
N GLN A 323 22.77 -11.36 28.29
CA GLN A 323 23.89 -11.33 27.36
C GLN A 323 23.53 -10.59 26.06
N LEU A 324 22.30 -10.72 25.56
CA LEU A 324 21.84 -9.94 24.39
C LEU A 324 21.88 -8.44 24.64
N ASN A 325 21.53 -7.97 25.85
CA ASN A 325 21.63 -6.55 26.16
C ASN A 325 23.07 -6.04 26.23
N ILE A 326 24.04 -6.91 26.48
CA ILE A 326 25.47 -6.57 26.51
C ILE A 326 26.05 -6.57 25.09
N TYR A 327 25.86 -7.66 24.34
CA TYR A 327 26.53 -7.86 23.05
C TYR A 327 25.76 -7.31 21.85
N ARG A 328 24.44 -7.15 21.99
CA ARG A 328 23.52 -6.60 20.99
C ARG A 328 22.65 -5.48 21.58
N PRO A 329 23.26 -4.38 22.08
CA PRO A 329 22.51 -3.29 22.72
C PRO A 329 21.58 -2.57 21.72
N ASP A 330 22.00 -2.49 20.46
CA ASP A 330 21.18 -1.99 19.36
C ASP A 330 20.30 -3.11 18.83
N PHE A 331 19.01 -3.02 19.12
CA PHE A 331 18.03 -4.00 18.68
C PHE A 331 16.75 -3.34 18.19
N GLN A 332 16.05 -4.09 17.37
CA GLN A 332 14.72 -3.75 16.89
C GLN A 332 13.76 -4.84 17.34
N ILE A 333 12.49 -4.48 17.57
CA ILE A 333 11.49 -5.46 17.99
C ILE A 333 11.32 -6.54 16.90
N GLY A 334 11.38 -6.18 15.63
CA GLY A 334 11.05 -7.06 14.51
C GLY A 334 9.55 -7.12 14.30
N THR A 335 9.04 -8.27 13.86
CA THR A 335 7.60 -8.45 13.64
C THR A 335 6.89 -8.78 14.96
N TYR A 336 5.69 -8.26 15.12
CA TYR A 336 4.78 -8.68 16.18
C TYR A 336 3.34 -8.50 15.69
N ARG A 337 2.45 -9.36 16.16
CA ARG A 337 1.08 -9.41 15.69
C ARG A 337 0.11 -9.42 16.86
N PRO A 338 -0.41 -8.25 17.27
CA PRO A 338 -1.51 -8.17 18.20
C PRO A 338 -2.78 -8.79 17.62
N ASP A 339 -3.35 -9.76 18.32
CA ASP A 339 -4.60 -10.41 17.94
C ASP A 339 -5.77 -9.61 18.56
N ILE A 340 -6.62 -9.06 17.69
CA ILE A 340 -7.74 -8.18 18.05
C ILE A 340 -9.01 -9.01 18.22
N VAL A 341 -9.71 -8.79 19.33
CA VAL A 341 -11.08 -9.24 19.54
C VAL A 341 -12.02 -8.05 19.35
N PHE A 342 -13.08 -8.24 18.57
CA PHE A 342 -14.11 -7.23 18.34
C PHE A 342 -15.16 -7.33 19.45
N GLY A 343 -14.87 -6.77 20.63
CA GLY A 343 -15.74 -6.83 21.79
C GLY A 343 -17.03 -6.01 21.61
N HIS A 344 -18.07 -6.30 22.39
CA HIS A 344 -19.26 -5.44 22.41
C HIS A 344 -18.92 -4.02 22.91
N GLY A 345 -19.43 -3.00 22.22
CA GLY A 345 -19.21 -1.59 22.56
C GLY A 345 -19.75 -0.68 21.47
N ASN A 346 -19.67 0.64 21.67
CA ASN A 346 -20.26 1.64 20.76
C ASN A 346 -19.22 2.52 20.06
N LEU A 347 -17.94 2.10 20.06
CA LEU A 347 -16.85 2.93 19.55
C LEU A 347 -16.79 2.93 18.02
N PHE A 348 -16.99 1.77 17.40
CA PHE A 348 -16.96 1.61 15.95
C PHE A 348 -18.09 0.70 15.48
N LYS A 349 -18.32 0.65 14.16
CA LYS A 349 -19.30 -0.26 13.54
C LYS A 349 -18.69 -1.06 12.40
N ILE A 350 -19.01 -2.36 12.33
CA ILE A 350 -18.71 -3.22 11.19
C ILE A 350 -19.90 -3.15 10.22
N ASN A 351 -19.64 -2.93 8.93
CA ASN A 351 -20.69 -2.76 7.91
C ASN A 351 -21.71 -1.66 8.23
N GLY A 352 -21.33 -0.66 9.04
CA GLY A 352 -22.24 0.37 9.52
C GLY A 352 -23.34 -0.12 10.48
N ILE A 353 -23.36 -1.42 10.82
CA ILE A 353 -24.46 -2.08 11.54
C ILE A 353 -24.02 -2.57 12.91
N TYR A 354 -22.94 -3.36 12.97
CA TYR A 354 -22.56 -4.07 14.20
C TYR A 354 -21.62 -3.22 15.05
N SER A 355 -22.14 -2.62 16.12
CA SER A 355 -21.35 -1.82 17.05
C SER A 355 -20.36 -2.68 17.84
N PHE A 356 -19.11 -2.25 17.93
CA PHE A 356 -18.06 -2.94 18.65
C PHE A 356 -17.02 -1.98 19.28
N GLN A 357 -16.21 -2.53 20.17
CA GLN A 357 -15.00 -1.92 20.71
C GLN A 357 -13.84 -2.92 20.64
N PRO A 358 -12.72 -2.59 19.98
CA PRO A 358 -11.61 -3.52 19.80
C PRO A 358 -10.87 -3.72 21.13
N LYS A 359 -10.30 -4.91 21.33
CA LYS A 359 -9.41 -5.27 22.45
C LYS A 359 -8.23 -6.10 21.93
N ILE A 360 -7.02 -5.88 22.43
CA ILE A 360 -5.89 -6.78 22.20
C ILE A 360 -5.92 -7.87 23.26
N CYS A 361 -6.02 -9.14 22.88
CA CYS A 361 -6.04 -10.24 23.86
C CYS A 361 -4.75 -11.07 23.88
N GLU A 362 -3.90 -10.92 22.86
CA GLU A 362 -2.61 -11.61 22.73
C GLU A 362 -1.69 -10.84 21.79
N ILE A 363 -0.37 -10.99 21.95
CA ILE A 363 0.63 -10.53 21.00
C ILE A 363 1.45 -11.76 20.54
N ASN A 364 1.39 -12.05 19.25
CA ASN A 364 2.17 -13.11 18.62
C ASN A 364 3.48 -12.54 18.09
N ALA A 365 4.62 -12.95 18.66
CA ALA A 365 5.93 -12.43 18.26
C ALA A 365 6.98 -13.53 17.97
N ARG A 366 6.58 -14.81 18.02
CA ARG A 366 7.48 -15.96 17.83
C ARG A 366 7.73 -16.37 16.37
N PHE A 367 6.74 -16.20 15.49
CA PHE A 367 6.79 -16.64 14.09
C PHE A 367 6.65 -15.44 13.16
N PRO A 368 7.73 -14.97 12.52
CA PRO A 368 7.77 -13.60 12.04
C PRO A 368 6.71 -13.24 11.01
N PHE A 369 6.43 -14.12 10.04
CA PHE A 369 5.55 -13.81 8.91
C PHE A 369 4.12 -14.34 9.05
N ASN A 370 3.73 -14.93 10.19
CA ASN A 370 2.44 -15.59 10.31
C ASN A 370 1.24 -14.61 10.15
N GLY A 371 0.52 -14.71 9.04
CA GLY A 371 -0.64 -13.88 8.68
C GLY A 371 -0.30 -12.67 7.80
N TYR A 372 0.98 -12.45 7.47
CA TYR A 372 1.45 -11.32 6.67
C TYR A 372 1.23 -11.54 5.16
N PHE A 373 1.61 -12.70 4.62
CA PHE A 373 1.51 -12.99 3.18
C PHE A 373 0.06 -13.17 2.73
N LEU A 374 -0.74 -13.88 3.53
CA LEU A 374 -2.18 -14.01 3.26
C LEU A 374 -2.87 -12.63 3.24
N SER A 375 -2.56 -11.78 4.24
CA SER A 375 -3.14 -10.43 4.30
C SER A 375 -2.67 -9.56 3.14
N ALA A 376 -1.37 -9.57 2.83
CA ALA A 376 -0.83 -8.83 1.69
C ALA A 376 -1.54 -9.22 0.39
N SER A 377 -1.67 -10.53 0.11
CA SER A 377 -2.29 -11.01 -1.13
C SER A 377 -3.78 -10.70 -1.27
N LEU A 378 -4.55 -10.68 -0.17
CA LEU A 378 -6.00 -10.50 -0.22
C LEU A 378 -6.43 -9.04 -0.03
N CYS A 379 -5.57 -8.20 0.55
CA CYS A 379 -5.87 -6.80 0.83
C CYS A 379 -5.21 -5.81 -0.15
N SER A 380 -4.30 -6.25 -1.03
CA SER A 380 -3.60 -5.39 -2.01
C SER A 380 -4.27 -5.28 -3.39
N THR A 381 -5.39 -5.96 -3.63
CA THR A 381 -5.95 -6.14 -4.98
C THR A 381 -7.06 -5.15 -5.33
N ASP A 382 -7.29 -4.12 -4.51
CA ASP A 382 -8.42 -3.21 -4.69
C ASP A 382 -8.02 -1.75 -4.41
N ASP A 383 -7.86 -0.95 -5.46
CA ASP A 383 -7.44 0.45 -5.34
C ASP A 383 -8.43 1.32 -4.57
N GLN A 384 -9.71 0.92 -4.50
CA GLN A 384 -10.69 1.62 -3.68
C GLN A 384 -10.50 1.36 -2.18
N ASN A 385 -9.74 0.32 -1.80
CA ASN A 385 -9.31 0.12 -0.42
C ASN A 385 -8.19 1.10 -0.06
N ARG A 386 -8.45 1.97 0.93
CA ARG A 386 -7.43 2.93 1.46
C ARG A 386 -6.11 2.25 1.81
N LEU A 387 -6.15 1.02 2.30
CA LEU A 387 -4.96 0.30 2.76
C LEU A 387 -4.25 -0.52 1.67
N SER A 388 -4.80 -0.61 0.46
CA SER A 388 -4.25 -1.45 -0.62
C SER A 388 -2.76 -1.22 -0.85
N GLN A 389 -2.34 0.05 -0.91
CA GLN A 389 -0.95 0.42 -1.10
C GLN A 389 -0.04 0.11 0.10
N LYS A 390 -0.56 0.12 1.35
CA LYS A 390 0.20 -0.34 2.51
C LYS A 390 0.46 -1.84 2.41
N TYR A 391 -0.51 -2.61 1.90
CA TYR A 391 -0.40 -4.07 1.75
C TYR A 391 0.46 -4.51 0.56
N SER A 392 0.40 -3.81 -0.57
CA SER A 392 1.18 -4.17 -1.76
C SER A 392 2.68 -4.15 -1.49
N ASN A 393 3.15 -3.20 -0.67
CA ASN A 393 4.56 -3.04 -0.32
C ASN A 393 4.95 -3.66 1.03
N LEU A 394 4.03 -4.36 1.72
CA LEU A 394 4.22 -4.81 3.10
C LEU A 394 5.43 -5.76 3.25
N ILE A 395 5.53 -6.78 2.39
CA ILE A 395 6.62 -7.77 2.46
C ILE A 395 7.98 -7.13 2.15
N GLU A 396 8.04 -6.28 1.14
CA GLU A 396 9.26 -5.56 0.75
C GLU A 396 9.74 -4.63 1.85
N THR A 397 8.80 -3.93 2.49
CA THR A 397 9.09 -3.03 3.61
C THR A 397 9.73 -3.81 4.76
N ILE A 398 9.18 -4.98 5.12
CA ILE A 398 9.74 -5.82 6.18
C ILE A 398 11.14 -6.31 5.81
N ILE A 399 11.35 -6.82 4.59
CA ILE A 399 12.66 -7.32 4.13
C ILE A 399 13.71 -6.20 4.19
N LYS A 400 13.36 -5.02 3.66
CA LYS A 400 14.25 -3.85 3.64
C LYS A 400 14.62 -3.40 5.05
N LEU A 401 13.63 -3.27 5.93
CA LEU A 401 13.86 -2.81 7.31
C LEU A 401 14.55 -3.87 8.18
N SER A 402 14.41 -5.15 7.84
CA SER A 402 15.17 -6.26 8.46
C SER A 402 16.66 -6.27 8.08
N LYS A 403 17.07 -5.44 7.11
CA LYS A 403 18.46 -5.36 6.62
C LYS A 403 18.99 -6.69 6.07
N PHE A 404 18.11 -7.51 5.52
CA PHE A 404 18.55 -8.73 4.84
C PHE A 404 19.29 -8.39 3.54
N ASP A 405 20.35 -9.15 3.28
CA ASP A 405 21.13 -9.05 2.05
C ASP A 405 20.45 -9.87 0.96
N THR A 406 19.74 -9.20 0.06
CA THR A 406 19.00 -9.83 -1.03
C THR A 406 19.89 -10.45 -2.10
N THR A 407 21.22 -10.25 -2.02
CA THR A 407 22.20 -10.87 -2.93
C THR A 407 22.73 -12.21 -2.42
N LYS A 408 22.34 -12.61 -1.20
CA LYS A 408 22.78 -13.85 -0.55
C LYS A 408 21.62 -14.82 -0.31
N PRO A 409 21.91 -16.12 -0.08
CA PRO A 409 20.91 -17.07 0.37
C PRO A 409 20.23 -16.65 1.68
N MET A 410 18.98 -17.08 1.84
CA MET A 410 18.20 -16.92 3.06
C MET A 410 17.97 -18.27 3.72
N PHE A 411 18.02 -18.31 5.04
CA PHE A 411 17.82 -19.54 5.80
C PHE A 411 16.64 -19.41 6.77
N ILE A 412 15.95 -20.51 7.02
CA ILE A 412 14.81 -20.55 7.94
C ILE A 412 15.04 -21.69 8.92
N LEU A 413 15.33 -21.37 10.18
CA LEU A 413 15.48 -22.37 11.23
C LEU A 413 14.10 -22.88 11.62
N LYS A 414 13.84 -24.16 11.37
CA LYS A 414 12.51 -24.77 11.49
C LYS A 414 12.57 -26.20 12.00
N SER A 415 11.63 -26.54 12.87
CA SER A 415 11.48 -27.91 13.38
C SER A 415 10.01 -28.31 13.48
N LYS A 416 9.34 -28.22 14.65
CA LYS A 416 8.00 -28.83 14.83
C LYS A 416 6.83 -28.00 14.28
N GLU A 417 6.95 -26.68 14.22
CA GLU A 417 5.87 -25.84 13.69
C GLU A 417 5.69 -26.11 12.19
N HIS A 418 4.46 -26.24 11.70
CA HIS A 418 4.21 -26.38 10.25
C HIS A 418 4.52 -25.08 9.51
N GLY A 419 4.06 -23.94 10.05
CA GLY A 419 4.17 -22.60 9.44
C GLY A 419 3.36 -22.50 8.16
N TYR A 420 2.59 -21.42 7.96
CA TYR A 420 1.85 -21.22 6.71
C TYR A 420 2.62 -20.23 5.82
N ASP A 421 2.59 -18.96 6.19
CA ASP A 421 3.23 -17.87 5.44
C ASP A 421 4.75 -18.01 5.28
N ILE A 422 5.42 -18.79 6.12
CA ILE A 422 6.87 -19.01 6.00
C ILE A 422 7.24 -19.76 4.70
N HIS A 423 6.37 -20.63 4.20
CA HIS A 423 6.56 -21.29 2.89
C HIS A 423 6.27 -20.33 1.74
N LEU A 424 5.33 -19.39 1.91
CA LEU A 424 5.09 -18.32 0.93
C LEU A 424 6.29 -17.36 0.87
N PHE A 425 6.91 -17.07 2.02
CA PHE A 425 8.16 -16.32 2.07
C PHE A 425 9.29 -17.04 1.32
N GLN A 426 9.41 -18.36 1.47
CA GLN A 426 10.40 -19.14 0.73
C GLN A 426 10.21 -19.02 -0.79
N GLN A 427 8.95 -19.16 -1.27
CA GLN A 427 8.61 -18.96 -2.68
C GLN A 427 8.96 -17.53 -3.13
N TYR A 428 8.53 -16.54 -2.34
CA TYR A 428 8.77 -15.11 -2.60
C TYR A 428 10.26 -14.82 -2.76
N TRP A 429 11.08 -15.23 -1.80
CA TRP A 429 12.51 -14.95 -1.80
C TRP A 429 13.20 -15.59 -3.00
N THR A 430 12.93 -16.89 -3.22
CA THR A 430 13.54 -17.66 -4.31
C THR A 430 13.19 -17.08 -5.66
N LYS A 431 11.93 -16.69 -5.85
CA LYS A 431 11.44 -16.18 -7.13
C LYS A 431 11.84 -14.73 -7.37
N LYS A 432 11.76 -13.87 -6.36
CA LYS A 432 12.01 -12.43 -6.51
C LYS A 432 13.49 -12.08 -6.61
N TYR A 433 14.33 -12.73 -5.82
CA TYR A 433 15.75 -12.39 -5.74
C TYR A 433 16.66 -13.38 -6.44
N SER A 434 16.10 -14.46 -7.00
CA SER A 434 16.87 -15.56 -7.62
C SER A 434 17.94 -16.13 -6.68
N GLN A 435 17.72 -16.04 -5.37
CA GLN A 435 18.60 -16.55 -4.33
C GLN A 435 17.94 -17.73 -3.60
N PRO A 436 18.69 -18.77 -3.19
CA PRO A 436 18.12 -19.88 -2.43
C PRO A 436 17.49 -19.41 -1.11
N CYS A 437 16.33 -19.98 -0.76
CA CYS A 437 15.73 -19.86 0.56
C CYS A 437 15.54 -21.28 1.14
N LEU A 438 16.31 -21.62 2.19
CA LEU A 438 16.45 -23.01 2.66
C LEU A 438 15.93 -23.18 4.09
N PHE A 439 15.11 -24.21 4.30
CA PHE A 439 14.74 -24.66 5.64
C PHE A 439 15.85 -25.50 6.25
N ILE A 440 16.23 -25.17 7.48
CA ILE A 440 17.28 -25.86 8.23
C ILE A 440 16.70 -26.36 9.54
N ASN A 441 16.89 -27.65 9.81
CA ASN A 441 16.60 -28.18 11.14
C ASN A 441 17.73 -27.76 12.10
N PRO A 442 17.43 -27.28 13.33
CA PRO A 442 18.45 -26.89 14.29
C PRO A 442 19.55 -27.92 14.55
N LYS A 443 19.24 -29.22 14.43
CA LYS A 443 20.22 -30.31 14.59
C LYS A 443 21.27 -30.39 13.48
N GLN A 444 21.05 -29.71 12.35
CA GLN A 444 21.96 -29.64 11.20
C GLN A 444 22.98 -28.51 11.32
N LEU A 445 22.84 -27.65 12.33
CA LEU A 445 23.74 -26.52 12.53
C LEU A 445 25.11 -27.00 13.00
N LYS A 446 26.15 -26.53 12.31
CA LYS A 446 27.55 -26.77 12.64
C LYS A 446 28.27 -25.45 12.80
N ILE A 447 29.25 -25.41 13.70
CA ILE A 447 30.15 -24.26 13.87
C ILE A 447 31.54 -24.64 13.35
N GLU A 448 32.07 -23.84 12.44
CA GLU A 448 33.46 -23.93 11.98
C GLU A 448 34.07 -22.53 11.95
N ASN A 449 35.27 -22.35 12.53
CA ASN A 449 35.96 -21.05 12.55
C ASN A 449 35.07 -19.88 13.05
N LYS A 450 34.23 -20.11 14.07
CA LYS A 450 33.25 -19.16 14.61
C LYS A 450 32.19 -18.68 13.61
N LYS A 451 31.95 -19.43 12.53
CA LYS A 451 30.86 -19.21 11.58
C LYS A 451 29.89 -20.37 11.65
N LEU A 452 28.63 -20.09 11.30
CA LEU A 452 27.55 -21.05 11.30
C LEU A 452 27.39 -21.65 9.90
N PHE A 453 27.24 -22.97 9.82
CA PHE A 453 27.05 -23.69 8.58
C PHE A 453 25.89 -24.68 8.68
N ASP A 454 25.27 -24.94 7.52
CA ASP A 454 24.42 -26.11 7.35
C ASP A 454 25.29 -27.34 7.05
N ASN A 455 25.25 -28.35 7.93
CA ASN A 455 26.04 -29.57 7.78
C ASN A 455 25.69 -30.37 6.51
N ASN A 456 24.50 -30.21 5.93
CA ASN A 456 24.10 -30.96 4.74
C ASN A 456 24.59 -30.34 3.44
N THR A 457 24.57 -29.01 3.34
CA THR A 457 24.91 -28.28 2.12
C THR A 457 26.27 -27.59 2.18
N ASN A 458 26.88 -27.48 3.36
CA ASN A 458 28.05 -26.66 3.66
C ASN A 458 27.88 -25.17 3.34
N TYR A 459 26.65 -24.68 3.19
CA TYR A 459 26.42 -23.24 3.06
C TYR A 459 26.73 -22.52 4.38
N SER A 460 27.46 -21.39 4.27
CA SER A 460 27.63 -20.44 5.37
C SER A 460 26.32 -19.71 5.63
N ILE A 461 25.87 -19.72 6.88
CA ILE A 461 24.62 -19.08 7.31
C ILE A 461 24.96 -17.71 7.89
N GLU A 462 24.63 -16.66 7.16
CA GLU A 462 24.86 -15.27 7.56
C GLU A 462 23.56 -14.55 7.95
N GLN A 463 22.42 -15.01 7.41
CA GLN A 463 21.11 -14.45 7.69
C GLN A 463 20.03 -15.52 7.78
N PHE A 464 19.14 -15.42 8.77
CA PHE A 464 18.09 -16.41 8.92
C PHE A 464 16.84 -15.91 9.66
N ILE A 465 15.79 -16.71 9.61
CA ILE A 465 14.52 -16.47 10.30
C ILE A 465 14.27 -17.59 11.30
N PHE A 466 13.82 -17.22 12.50
CA PHE A 466 13.33 -18.20 13.48
C PHE A 466 11.89 -18.61 13.17
N GLU A 467 11.68 -19.88 12.84
CA GLU A 467 10.38 -20.56 12.79
C GLU A 467 10.38 -21.72 13.82
N LEU A 468 10.81 -21.38 15.04
CA LEU A 468 11.00 -22.31 16.17
C LEU A 468 10.15 -21.89 17.37
N HIS A 469 9.70 -22.87 18.16
CA HIS A 469 9.14 -22.59 19.47
C HIS A 469 10.24 -22.26 20.49
N GLN A 470 9.86 -21.60 21.58
CA GLN A 470 10.80 -21.15 22.61
C GLN A 470 11.55 -22.33 23.27
N ASP A 471 10.91 -23.48 23.46
CA ASP A 471 11.56 -24.69 23.99
C ASP A 471 12.61 -25.26 23.01
N GLU A 472 12.37 -25.18 21.71
CA GLU A 472 13.35 -25.59 20.68
C GLU A 472 14.57 -24.67 20.66
N ILE A 473 14.38 -23.36 20.88
CA ILE A 473 15.48 -22.39 21.03
C ILE A 473 16.31 -22.73 22.28
N LEU A 474 15.67 -23.08 23.39
CA LEU A 474 16.37 -23.43 24.63
C LEU A 474 17.12 -24.78 24.55
N GLN A 475 16.74 -25.65 23.62
CA GLN A 475 17.42 -26.93 23.36
C GLN A 475 18.65 -26.79 22.44
N LEU A 476 18.88 -25.61 21.85
CA LEU A 476 20.12 -25.34 21.11
C LEU A 476 21.34 -25.50 22.05
N SER A 477 22.46 -25.94 21.47
CA SER A 477 23.73 -26.02 22.21
C SER A 477 24.16 -24.63 22.66
N ASP A 478 24.85 -24.56 23.80
CA ASP A 478 25.32 -23.29 24.34
C ASP A 478 26.27 -22.59 23.36
N GLU A 479 27.09 -23.34 22.61
CA GLU A 479 27.95 -22.77 21.56
C GLU A 479 27.17 -22.05 20.44
N ILE A 480 26.04 -22.61 20.00
CA ILE A 480 25.18 -21.99 18.97
C ILE A 480 24.49 -20.75 19.54
N LEU A 481 23.96 -20.84 20.77
CA LEU A 481 23.33 -19.70 21.44
C LEU A 481 24.32 -18.55 21.65
N GLU A 482 25.54 -18.87 22.11
CA GLU A 482 26.64 -17.91 22.25
C GLU A 482 26.97 -17.23 20.91
N LEU A 483 26.96 -17.97 19.81
CA LEU A 483 27.18 -17.39 18.49
C LEU A 483 26.05 -16.43 18.09
N PHE A 484 24.78 -16.80 18.31
CA PHE A 484 23.64 -15.93 18.04
C PHE A 484 23.69 -14.64 18.87
N ILE A 485 24.15 -14.73 20.12
CA ILE A 485 24.25 -13.59 21.03
C ILE A 485 25.44 -12.69 20.67
N LYS A 486 26.63 -13.24 20.46
CA LYS A 486 27.89 -12.48 20.39
C LYS A 486 28.32 -12.10 18.98
N ASN A 487 27.87 -12.82 17.95
CA ASN A 487 28.28 -12.53 16.57
C ASN A 487 27.33 -11.52 15.91
N ASN A 488 27.71 -10.24 15.88
CA ASN A 488 26.90 -9.17 15.29
C ASN A 488 26.84 -9.21 13.75
N GLN A 489 27.59 -10.10 13.09
CA GLN A 489 27.47 -10.31 11.64
C GLN A 489 26.28 -11.21 11.28
N LEU A 490 25.76 -12.00 12.22
CA LEU A 490 24.58 -12.83 11.99
C LEU A 490 23.31 -11.98 12.06
N ASN A 491 22.64 -11.81 10.93
CA ASN A 491 21.37 -11.11 10.89
C ASN A 491 20.20 -12.08 11.05
N TYR A 492 19.29 -11.84 11.98
CA TYR A 492 18.11 -12.68 12.12
C TYR A 492 16.88 -11.93 12.62
N ILE A 493 15.71 -12.45 12.28
CA ILE A 493 14.43 -12.00 12.83
C ILE A 493 13.62 -13.20 13.36
N ASN A 494 12.85 -13.06 14.44
CA ASN A 494 12.82 -11.91 15.36
C ASN A 494 13.96 -11.96 16.38
N ASP A 495 14.21 -10.83 17.05
CA ASP A 495 15.13 -10.80 18.19
C ASP A 495 14.64 -11.76 19.30
N LEU A 496 15.56 -12.48 19.94
CA LEU A 496 15.20 -13.42 21.00
C LEU A 496 14.53 -12.72 22.19
N ARG A 497 14.85 -11.46 22.48
CA ARG A 497 14.14 -10.65 23.48
C ARG A 497 12.67 -10.46 23.11
N THR A 498 12.38 -10.21 21.85
CA THR A 498 11.01 -10.16 21.32
C THR A 498 10.30 -11.49 21.48
N ILE A 499 10.96 -12.60 21.11
CA ILE A 499 10.37 -13.94 21.16
C ILE A 499 10.07 -14.38 22.61
N PHE A 500 10.96 -14.10 23.57
CA PHE A 500 10.77 -14.52 24.97
C PHE A 500 9.86 -13.57 25.75
N ILE A 501 9.97 -12.26 25.58
CA ILE A 501 9.22 -11.28 26.39
C ILE A 501 7.87 -10.95 25.74
N LEU A 502 7.84 -10.59 24.46
CA LEU A 502 6.63 -10.04 23.84
C LEU A 502 5.58 -11.09 23.48
N HIS A 503 5.99 -12.34 23.27
CA HIS A 503 5.05 -13.44 23.04
C HIS A 503 4.43 -14.00 24.34
N ASP A 504 5.05 -13.74 25.50
CA ASP A 504 4.61 -14.30 26.77
C ASP A 504 3.38 -13.55 27.30
N LYS A 505 2.28 -14.27 27.55
CA LYS A 505 1.01 -13.67 27.94
C LYS A 505 1.04 -12.96 29.30
N ARG A 506 2.02 -13.25 30.16
CA ARG A 506 2.21 -12.51 31.43
C ARG A 506 2.52 -11.03 31.20
N LEU A 507 3.02 -10.67 30.01
CA LEU A 507 3.14 -9.28 29.57
C LEU A 507 1.83 -8.50 29.76
N PHE A 508 0.68 -9.12 29.53
CA PHE A 508 -0.61 -8.44 29.67
C PHE A 508 -0.91 -7.98 31.09
N SER A 509 -0.33 -8.63 32.12
CA SER A 509 -0.46 -8.14 33.50
C SER A 509 0.25 -6.80 33.73
N LEU A 510 1.33 -6.53 32.98
CA LEU A 510 1.99 -5.22 32.95
C LEU A 510 1.19 -4.23 32.11
N LEU A 511 0.69 -4.65 30.93
CA LEU A 511 -0.07 -3.79 30.02
C LEU A 511 -1.43 -3.35 30.59
N SER A 512 -2.03 -4.14 31.48
CA SER A 512 -3.26 -3.77 32.18
C SER A 512 -3.03 -3.02 33.51
N ASN A 513 -1.78 -2.77 33.90
CA ASN A 513 -1.45 -2.07 35.14
C ASN A 513 -1.20 -0.58 34.87
N GLN A 514 -2.18 0.26 35.24
CA GLN A 514 -2.13 1.72 35.02
C GLN A 514 -0.95 2.39 35.71
N GLN A 515 -0.62 1.98 36.95
CA GLN A 515 0.48 2.56 37.72
C GLN A 515 1.82 2.22 37.08
N PHE A 516 2.01 0.97 36.65
CA PHE A 516 3.20 0.55 35.93
C PHE A 516 3.37 1.32 34.62
N LEU A 517 2.31 1.44 33.82
CA LEU A 517 2.36 2.18 32.54
C LEU A 517 2.63 3.68 32.75
N TYR A 518 2.03 4.29 33.77
CA TYR A 518 2.30 5.68 34.12
C TYR A 518 3.78 5.89 34.47
N ALA A 519 4.34 5.02 35.31
CA ALA A 519 5.76 5.06 35.68
C ALA A 519 6.69 4.77 34.49
N LEU A 520 6.29 3.90 33.56
CA LEU A 520 7.07 3.57 32.36
C LEU A 520 7.08 4.71 31.34
N LEU A 521 5.94 5.39 31.13
CA LEU A 521 5.77 6.41 30.10
C LEU A 521 6.02 7.84 30.60
N ASN A 522 5.98 8.07 31.91
CA ASN A 522 5.88 9.39 32.53
C ASN A 522 4.69 10.21 31.98
N ASN A 523 3.60 9.54 31.61
CA ASN A 523 2.39 10.15 31.07
C ASN A 523 1.17 9.24 31.30
N SER A 524 -0.05 9.79 31.22
CA SER A 524 -1.28 9.01 31.41
C SER A 524 -1.53 8.01 30.26
N PRO A 525 -1.79 6.73 30.55
CA PRO A 525 -2.09 5.71 29.54
C PRO A 525 -3.60 5.56 29.25
N ASP A 526 -4.46 6.50 29.67
CA ASP A 526 -5.92 6.30 29.81
C ASP A 526 -6.63 5.78 28.55
N THR A 527 -6.22 6.18 27.35
CA THR A 527 -6.82 5.67 26.11
C THR A 527 -6.30 4.29 25.71
N PHE A 528 -5.01 4.01 25.98
CA PHE A 528 -4.38 2.74 25.63
C PHE A 528 -4.81 1.62 26.58
N ILE A 529 -4.92 1.89 27.88
CA ILE A 529 -5.27 0.86 28.86
C ILE A 529 -6.68 0.31 28.62
N GLN A 530 -7.60 1.12 28.10
CA GLN A 530 -8.93 0.67 27.69
C GLN A 530 -8.88 -0.33 26.54
N PHE A 531 -7.78 -0.44 25.80
CA PHE A 531 -7.61 -1.38 24.71
C PHE A 531 -7.11 -2.75 25.19
N ILE A 532 -6.68 -2.85 26.45
CA ILE A 532 -6.10 -4.06 27.06
C ILE A 532 -7.07 -4.65 28.09
N PRO A 533 -7.43 -5.94 28.00
CA PRO A 533 -8.20 -6.65 29.02
C PRO A 533 -7.44 -6.75 30.35
N ILE A 534 -8.16 -6.64 31.47
CA ILE A 534 -7.59 -6.82 32.81
C ILE A 534 -6.96 -8.22 32.90
N THR A 535 -5.70 -8.28 33.32
CA THR A 535 -4.93 -9.53 33.35
C THR A 535 -4.09 -9.63 34.63
N TYR A 536 -4.00 -10.82 35.21
CA TYR A 536 -3.14 -11.14 36.35
C TYR A 536 -2.35 -12.42 36.12
N VAL A 537 -1.15 -12.50 36.69
CA VAL A 537 -0.45 -13.79 36.87
C VAL A 537 -1.06 -14.49 38.08
N ILE A 538 -1.39 -15.78 37.97
CA ILE A 538 -2.22 -16.48 38.97
C ILE A 538 -1.63 -16.43 40.38
N ASN A 539 -0.33 -16.69 40.52
CA ASN A 539 0.35 -16.63 41.82
C ASN A 539 0.46 -15.22 42.41
N LYS A 540 0.24 -14.16 41.62
CA LYS A 540 0.25 -12.77 42.05
C LYS A 540 -1.13 -12.18 42.33
N ILE A 541 -2.21 -12.95 42.16
CA ILE A 541 -3.58 -12.45 42.43
C ILE A 541 -3.71 -12.16 43.93
N PRO A 542 -4.08 -10.93 44.35
CA PRO A 542 -4.32 -10.61 45.75
C PRO A 542 -5.48 -11.44 46.33
N ASN A 543 -5.36 -11.87 47.58
CA ASN A 543 -6.36 -12.73 48.24
C ASN A 543 -7.78 -12.14 48.24
N TYR A 544 -7.91 -10.82 48.40
CA TYR A 544 -9.22 -10.14 48.37
C TYR A 544 -9.88 -10.20 46.99
N LEU A 545 -9.11 -10.30 45.91
CA LEU A 545 -9.60 -10.35 44.54
C LEU A 545 -9.94 -11.79 44.11
N LYS A 546 -9.24 -12.79 44.64
CA LYS A 546 -9.48 -14.22 44.31
C LYS A 546 -10.95 -14.61 44.49
N ASN A 547 -11.57 -14.22 45.61
CA ASN A 547 -12.99 -14.52 45.87
C ASN A 547 -13.92 -13.88 44.83
N SER A 548 -13.63 -12.65 44.41
CA SER A 548 -14.41 -11.97 43.36
C SER A 548 -14.29 -12.68 42.01
N ILE A 549 -13.09 -13.14 41.65
CA ILE A 549 -12.83 -13.91 40.43
C ILE A 549 -13.56 -15.25 40.44
N ILE A 550 -13.54 -15.95 41.59
CA ILE A 550 -14.24 -17.24 41.76
C ILE A 550 -15.76 -17.04 41.60
N ASN A 551 -16.32 -16.03 42.26
CA ASN A 551 -17.76 -15.75 42.23
C ASN A 551 -18.25 -15.25 40.86
N ASN A 552 -17.38 -14.66 40.05
CA ASN A 552 -17.70 -14.14 38.72
C ASN A 552 -16.97 -14.89 37.60
N LYS A 553 -16.80 -16.21 37.73
CA LYS A 553 -16.01 -17.05 36.81
C LYS A 553 -16.34 -16.84 35.32
N GLN A 554 -17.58 -16.50 34.98
CA GLN A 554 -18.03 -16.26 33.61
C GLN A 554 -17.31 -15.11 32.90
N ASP A 555 -16.76 -14.16 33.66
CA ASP A 555 -16.08 -12.97 33.14
C ASP A 555 -14.58 -13.18 32.96
N TRP A 556 -14.09 -14.40 33.18
CA TRP A 556 -12.66 -14.71 33.19
C TRP A 556 -12.31 -15.95 32.37
N CYS A 557 -11.08 -15.97 31.89
CA CYS A 557 -10.47 -17.14 31.26
C CYS A 557 -9.05 -17.32 31.78
N ILE A 558 -8.65 -18.58 31.94
CA ILE A 558 -7.29 -18.98 32.33
C ILE A 558 -6.55 -19.40 31.06
N LYS A 559 -5.31 -18.92 30.91
CA LYS A 559 -4.46 -19.22 29.74
C LYS A 559 -3.03 -19.57 30.19
N PRO A 560 -2.41 -20.60 29.60
CA PRO A 560 -0.98 -20.82 29.74
C PRO A 560 -0.19 -19.62 29.20
N ASN A 561 0.98 -19.35 29.78
CA ASN A 561 1.77 -18.15 29.45
C ASN A 561 2.43 -18.18 28.06
N THR A 562 2.83 -19.35 27.54
CA THR A 562 3.56 -19.49 26.26
C THR A 562 2.82 -20.26 25.17
N ALA A 563 1.67 -20.85 25.47
CA ALA A 563 0.88 -21.61 24.50
C ALA A 563 0.29 -20.69 23.41
N GLY A 564 0.18 -21.18 22.17
CA GLY A 564 -0.47 -20.46 21.07
C GLY A 564 -1.74 -21.18 20.58
N LYS A 565 -2.34 -20.70 19.49
CA LYS A 565 -3.46 -21.37 18.76
C LYS A 565 -4.74 -21.63 19.59
N GLY A 566 -4.85 -21.05 20.78
CA GLY A 566 -5.98 -21.25 21.69
C GLY A 566 -5.92 -22.56 22.47
N GLU A 567 -4.77 -23.21 22.56
CA GLU A 567 -4.59 -24.47 23.29
C GLU A 567 -4.65 -24.27 24.82
N ASN A 568 -5.29 -25.20 25.52
CA ASN A 568 -5.41 -25.24 26.98
C ASN A 568 -6.01 -23.97 27.61
N ILE A 569 -6.88 -23.26 26.88
CA ILE A 569 -7.62 -22.14 27.45
C ILE A 569 -8.83 -22.69 28.21
N THR A 570 -8.92 -22.37 29.49
CA THR A 570 -10.08 -22.70 30.31
C THR A 570 -10.97 -21.47 30.45
N MET A 571 -12.18 -21.58 29.88
CA MET A 571 -13.21 -20.56 29.98
C MET A 571 -13.99 -20.77 31.27
N GLY A 572 -14.02 -19.80 32.17
CA GLY A 572 -14.74 -19.95 33.44
C GLY A 572 -16.25 -20.15 33.23
N ALA A 573 -16.82 -19.64 32.13
CA ALA A 573 -18.21 -19.90 31.74
C ALA A 573 -18.49 -21.38 31.37
N ASP A 574 -17.48 -22.15 30.96
CA ASP A 574 -17.66 -23.48 30.37
C ASP A 574 -17.33 -24.64 31.34
N VAL A 575 -16.84 -24.34 32.55
CA VAL A 575 -16.47 -25.33 33.58
C VAL A 575 -17.30 -25.18 34.85
N THR A 576 -17.36 -26.22 35.68
CA THR A 576 -17.99 -26.17 37.01
C THR A 576 -17.22 -25.25 37.97
N LEU A 577 -17.85 -24.87 39.09
CA LEU A 577 -17.19 -24.05 40.11
C LEU A 577 -15.97 -24.78 40.73
N ASP A 578 -16.11 -26.08 41.00
CA ASP A 578 -15.03 -26.89 41.59
C ASP A 578 -13.84 -27.02 40.63
N GLU A 579 -14.09 -27.27 39.35
CA GLU A 579 -13.05 -27.28 38.32
C GLU A 579 -12.37 -25.91 38.17
N TRP A 580 -13.14 -24.81 38.22
CA TRP A 580 -12.58 -23.46 38.18
C TRP A 580 -11.68 -23.15 39.37
N ILE A 581 -12.10 -23.52 40.58
CA ILE A 581 -11.31 -23.37 41.80
C ILE A 581 -10.05 -24.23 41.72
N TYR A 582 -10.17 -25.48 41.28
CA TYR A 582 -9.01 -26.36 41.07
C TYR A 582 -7.98 -25.71 40.13
N GLN A 583 -8.42 -25.18 38.98
CA GLN A 583 -7.54 -24.53 38.01
C GLN A 583 -6.81 -23.30 38.57
N LEU A 584 -7.46 -22.53 39.44
CA LEU A 584 -6.88 -21.36 40.11
C LEU A 584 -5.90 -21.69 41.23
N LEU A 585 -6.07 -22.86 41.87
CA LEU A 585 -5.26 -23.29 43.02
C LEU A 585 -4.19 -24.32 42.66
N ASP A 586 -4.20 -24.87 41.44
CA ASP A 586 -3.19 -25.81 40.97
C ASP A 586 -1.81 -25.15 40.89
N SER A 587 -0.84 -25.70 41.61
CA SER A 587 0.55 -25.25 41.62
C SER A 587 1.19 -25.25 40.22
N ASN A 588 0.74 -26.11 39.31
CA ASN A 588 1.24 -26.15 37.93
C ASN A 588 0.83 -24.92 37.11
N HIS A 589 -0.19 -24.19 37.56
CA HIS A 589 -0.73 -23.01 36.90
C HIS A 589 -0.26 -21.69 37.53
N GLU A 590 0.65 -21.73 38.51
CA GLU A 590 1.13 -20.52 39.20
C GLU A 590 1.64 -19.43 38.24
N GLN A 591 2.28 -19.84 37.15
CA GLN A 591 2.82 -18.97 36.11
C GLN A 591 1.86 -18.72 34.95
N TRP A 592 0.66 -19.31 34.98
CA TRP A 592 -0.38 -19.03 34.01
C TRP A 592 -1.01 -17.67 34.30
N ILE A 593 -1.80 -17.19 33.35
CA ILE A 593 -2.54 -15.94 33.52
C ILE A 593 -4.02 -16.21 33.67
N ILE A 594 -4.68 -15.32 34.42
CA ILE A 594 -6.10 -15.11 34.34
C ILE A 594 -6.36 -13.77 33.66
N GLN A 595 -7.24 -13.77 32.66
CA GLN A 595 -7.56 -12.60 31.86
C GLN A 595 -9.06 -12.42 31.74
N GLN A 596 -9.50 -11.17 31.78
CA GLN A 596 -10.89 -10.80 31.53
C GLN A 596 -11.34 -11.36 30.18
N TYR A 597 -12.44 -12.10 30.20
CA TYR A 597 -13.05 -12.62 29.00
C TYR A 597 -13.78 -11.49 28.26
N ILE A 598 -13.50 -11.35 26.96
CA ILE A 598 -14.16 -10.39 26.08
C ILE A 598 -15.08 -11.16 25.13
N SER A 599 -16.38 -11.01 25.29
CA SER A 599 -17.36 -11.54 24.34
C SER A 599 -17.30 -10.78 23.02
N CYS A 600 -17.24 -11.51 21.92
CA CYS A 600 -17.08 -10.95 20.59
C CYS A 600 -18.43 -10.68 19.92
N VAL A 601 -18.50 -9.60 19.14
CA VAL A 601 -19.59 -9.39 18.18
C VAL A 601 -19.59 -10.50 17.14
N GLN A 602 -20.79 -10.88 16.69
CA GLN A 602 -20.98 -11.98 15.76
C GLN A 602 -21.37 -11.47 14.37
N TYR A 603 -20.76 -12.06 13.35
CA TYR A 603 -21.15 -11.90 11.96
C TYR A 603 -21.55 -13.28 11.41
N LYS A 604 -22.77 -13.40 10.88
CA LYS A 604 -23.36 -14.68 10.45
C LYS A 604 -23.22 -15.78 11.51
N SER A 605 -23.53 -15.43 12.77
CA SER A 605 -23.42 -16.33 13.93
C SER A 605 -22.01 -16.87 14.21
N MET A 606 -20.97 -16.19 13.70
CA MET A 606 -19.57 -16.51 13.97
C MET A 606 -18.87 -15.36 14.67
N ASN A 607 -18.04 -15.69 15.66
CA ASN A 607 -17.18 -14.74 16.38
C ASN A 607 -16.02 -14.29 15.49
N LEU A 608 -15.62 -13.02 15.64
CA LEU A 608 -14.60 -12.37 14.83
C LEU A 608 -13.28 -12.15 15.58
N SER A 609 -12.15 -12.32 14.90
CA SER A 609 -10.86 -11.85 15.41
C SER A 609 -9.98 -11.31 14.29
N GLY A 610 -9.43 -10.12 14.50
CA GLY A 610 -8.55 -9.45 13.55
C GLY A 610 -7.09 -9.67 13.88
N LEU A 611 -6.23 -9.48 12.88
CA LEU A 611 -4.77 -9.53 13.03
C LEU A 611 -4.23 -8.13 12.77
N LEU A 612 -3.68 -7.46 13.79
CA LEU A 612 -2.94 -6.22 13.58
C LEU A 612 -1.50 -6.57 13.18
N LEU A 613 -1.05 -6.12 12.01
CA LEU A 613 0.28 -6.47 11.48
C LEU A 613 1.28 -5.35 11.77
N CYS A 614 2.33 -5.64 12.52
CA CYS A 614 3.30 -4.65 12.98
C CYS A 614 4.74 -5.10 12.73
N PHE A 615 5.60 -4.16 12.33
CA PHE A 615 7.03 -4.38 12.22
C PHE A 615 7.79 -3.17 12.74
N ASN A 616 8.55 -3.34 13.82
CA ASN A 616 9.19 -2.23 14.54
C ASN A 616 8.16 -1.13 14.86
N ASP A 617 8.43 0.11 14.45
CA ASP A 617 7.57 1.26 14.60
C ASP A 617 6.49 1.38 13.49
N GLN A 618 6.42 0.44 12.55
CA GLN A 618 5.47 0.44 11.44
C GLN A 618 4.21 -0.39 11.77
N CYS A 619 3.04 0.20 11.48
CA CYS A 619 1.73 -0.46 11.53
C CYS A 619 1.16 -0.60 10.11
N PHE A 620 0.94 -1.84 9.68
CA PHE A 620 0.24 -2.14 8.42
C PHE A 620 -1.28 -2.26 8.60
N ASN A 621 -1.75 -2.05 9.85
CA ASN A 621 -3.14 -2.08 10.26
C ASN A 621 -3.77 -3.49 10.25
N ILE A 622 -5.11 -3.60 10.37
CA ILE A 622 -5.80 -4.90 10.42
C ILE A 622 -5.71 -5.61 9.09
N GLY A 623 -5.00 -6.73 9.10
CA GLY A 623 -4.95 -7.71 8.02
C GLY A 623 -6.18 -8.63 8.02
N ILE A 624 -6.00 -9.86 7.56
CA ILE A 624 -7.10 -10.81 7.40
C ILE A 624 -7.86 -11.05 8.71
N ILE A 625 -9.19 -11.07 8.64
CA ILE A 625 -10.07 -11.34 9.78
C ILE A 625 -10.44 -12.81 9.79
N ARG A 626 -10.41 -13.42 10.96
CA ARG A 626 -10.80 -14.80 11.22
C ARG A 626 -12.23 -14.84 11.75
N LEU A 627 -13.01 -15.81 11.27
CA LEU A 627 -14.33 -16.13 11.80
C LEU A 627 -14.34 -17.55 12.36
N SER A 628 -15.05 -17.78 13.46
CA SER A 628 -15.30 -19.12 13.98
C SER A 628 -16.66 -19.22 14.67
N PRO A 629 -17.39 -20.33 14.54
CA PRO A 629 -18.60 -20.57 15.34
C PRO A 629 -18.29 -20.78 16.83
N ASN A 630 -17.03 -21.07 17.19
CA ASN A 630 -16.61 -21.33 18.56
C ASN A 630 -16.28 -20.02 19.30
N LYS A 631 -16.37 -20.04 20.64
CA LYS A 631 -15.96 -18.90 21.49
C LYS A 631 -14.48 -18.53 21.29
N ILE A 632 -13.63 -19.55 21.14
CA ILE A 632 -12.21 -19.37 20.78
C ILE A 632 -12.11 -19.33 19.25
N VAL A 633 -11.72 -18.17 18.72
CA VAL A 633 -11.60 -17.96 17.28
C VAL A 633 -10.29 -18.56 16.76
N ASN A 634 -10.36 -19.77 16.19
CA ASN A 634 -9.27 -20.41 15.47
C ASN A 634 -9.74 -20.98 14.12
N ILE A 635 -8.79 -21.22 13.20
CA ILE A 635 -9.07 -21.68 11.83
C ILE A 635 -9.12 -23.21 11.73
N SER A 636 -8.45 -23.91 12.65
CA SER A 636 -8.42 -25.37 12.70
C SER A 636 -9.81 -25.96 12.95
N ASN A 637 -10.66 -25.29 13.74
CA ASN A 637 -11.97 -25.81 14.14
C ASN A 637 -13.11 -25.08 13.41
N ARG A 638 -13.29 -25.34 12.10
CA ARG A 638 -14.36 -24.78 11.25
C ARG A 638 -14.31 -23.25 11.08
N GLY A 639 -13.13 -22.65 11.17
CA GLY A 639 -12.96 -21.22 10.96
C GLY A 639 -12.76 -20.84 9.50
N TYR A 640 -13.10 -19.59 9.18
CA TYR A 640 -12.96 -18.97 7.85
C TYR A 640 -12.14 -17.69 7.93
N PHE A 641 -11.71 -17.20 6.78
CA PHE A 641 -11.10 -15.89 6.62
C PHE A 641 -12.02 -14.97 5.83
N ILE A 642 -12.05 -13.69 6.19
CA ILE A 642 -12.73 -12.62 5.46
C ILE A 642 -11.82 -11.41 5.39
N ARG A 643 -11.81 -10.74 4.24
CA ARG A 643 -10.98 -9.56 4.04
C ARG A 643 -11.61 -8.33 4.70
N PRO A 644 -10.84 -7.51 5.43
CA PRO A 644 -11.28 -6.16 5.79
C PRO A 644 -11.26 -5.26 4.56
N TYR A 645 -12.14 -4.25 4.55
CA TYR A 645 -12.27 -3.31 3.45
C TYR A 645 -12.56 -1.89 3.97
N VAL A 646 -12.06 -0.90 3.24
CA VAL A 646 -12.25 0.53 3.54
C VAL A 646 -12.59 1.24 2.25
N HIS A 647 -13.85 1.62 2.05
CA HIS A 647 -14.16 2.49 0.92
C HIS A 647 -13.49 3.84 1.12
N ARG A 648 -12.69 4.29 0.14
CA ARG A 648 -12.16 5.67 0.10
C ARG A 648 -13.26 6.74 0.25
N GLU A 649 -14.49 6.45 -0.21
CA GLU A 649 -15.62 7.40 -0.26
C GLU A 649 -16.51 7.40 1.00
N TYR A 650 -16.46 6.36 1.85
CA TYR A 650 -17.22 6.34 3.11
C TYR A 650 -16.41 7.05 4.20
N ILE A 651 -16.39 8.37 4.09
CA ILE A 651 -15.87 9.29 5.10
C ILE A 651 -16.93 9.42 6.19
N HIS A 652 -16.63 8.83 7.34
CA HIS A 652 -17.11 9.19 8.68
C HIS A 652 -18.62 9.41 8.86
N SER A 653 -19.23 8.45 9.54
CA SER A 653 -20.56 8.59 10.12
C SER A 653 -20.56 9.64 11.25
N MET A 654 -20.71 10.92 10.91
CA MET A 654 -21.22 11.94 11.85
C MET A 654 -22.06 13.06 11.24
N ASN A 655 -22.11 13.23 9.91
CA ASN A 655 -23.12 14.09 9.28
C ASN A 655 -24.04 13.25 8.40
N ASP A 656 -25.34 13.51 8.51
CA ASP A 656 -26.48 12.96 7.77
C ASP A 656 -26.40 13.11 6.22
N GLY A 657 -25.22 13.40 5.68
CA GLY A 657 -25.01 13.75 4.28
C GLY A 657 -25.39 15.19 3.94
N SER A 658 -25.71 16.08 4.88
CA SER A 658 -26.00 17.48 4.56
C SER A 658 -24.76 18.31 4.19
N ILE A 659 -24.93 19.31 3.33
CA ILE A 659 -23.88 20.27 2.94
C ILE A 659 -23.64 21.24 4.11
N LEU A 660 -22.37 21.39 4.49
CA LEU A 660 -21.93 22.26 5.56
C LEU A 660 -21.57 23.64 5.00
N THR A 661 -22.37 24.67 5.30
CA THR A 661 -22.11 26.04 4.84
C THR A 661 -21.20 26.80 5.79
N LYS A 662 -20.57 27.87 5.29
CA LYS A 662 -19.70 28.74 6.09
C LYS A 662 -20.45 29.38 7.27
N GLU A 663 -21.72 29.73 7.09
CA GLU A 663 -22.57 30.26 8.18
C GLU A 663 -22.77 29.22 9.28
N LYS A 664 -23.07 27.96 8.95
CA LYS A 664 -23.22 26.89 9.93
C LYS A 664 -21.92 26.60 10.68
N VAL A 665 -20.77 26.62 9.99
CA VAL A 665 -19.46 26.51 10.64
C VAL A 665 -19.24 27.69 11.59
N HIS A 666 -19.57 28.91 11.17
CA HIS A 666 -19.46 30.10 11.99
C HIS A 666 -20.39 30.08 13.22
N GLU A 667 -21.64 29.65 13.06
CA GLU A 667 -22.60 29.48 14.16
C GLU A 667 -22.07 28.47 15.19
N GLN A 668 -21.59 27.31 14.73
CA GLN A 668 -20.94 26.31 15.58
C GLN A 668 -19.71 26.87 16.30
N LEU A 669 -18.90 27.69 15.61
CA LEU A 669 -17.74 28.33 16.20
C LEU A 669 -18.10 29.35 17.30
N ILE A 670 -19.23 30.04 17.16
CA ILE A 670 -19.70 31.08 18.09
C ILE A 670 -20.43 30.47 19.30
N GLU A 671 -21.29 29.47 19.08
CA GLU A 671 -22.10 28.85 20.14
C GLU A 671 -21.26 28.06 21.15
N LEU A 672 -20.17 27.42 20.70
CA LEU A 672 -19.46 26.45 21.53
C LEU A 672 -18.49 27.05 22.56
N LYS A 673 -18.10 28.34 22.49
CA LYS A 673 -17.10 29.04 23.37
C LYS A 673 -15.76 28.32 23.65
N SER A 674 -15.58 27.10 23.16
CA SER A 674 -14.42 26.22 23.32
C SER A 674 -14.63 25.01 22.40
N ILE A 675 -14.16 25.07 21.16
CA ILE A 675 -14.28 23.94 20.24
C ILE A 675 -13.26 22.84 20.56
N ASP A 676 -12.28 23.14 21.42
CA ASP A 676 -11.30 22.15 21.79
C ASP A 676 -10.71 22.45 23.17
N ASN A 677 -10.93 21.55 24.14
CA ASN A 677 -10.28 21.62 25.46
C ASN A 677 -8.75 21.46 25.36
N GLN A 678 -8.22 21.06 24.19
CA GLN A 678 -6.80 20.87 23.88
C GLN A 678 -6.26 21.90 22.87
N TRP A 679 -6.84 23.11 22.76
CA TRP A 679 -6.31 24.17 21.89
C TRP A 679 -4.82 24.52 22.15
N ASN A 680 -4.30 24.15 23.32
CA ASN A 680 -2.91 24.31 23.72
C ASN A 680 -1.99 23.13 23.33
N GLN A 681 -2.48 22.13 22.59
CA GLN A 681 -1.71 20.97 22.16
C GLN A 681 -1.86 20.74 20.65
N SER A 682 -0.73 20.67 19.93
CA SER A 682 -0.68 20.39 18.47
C SER A 682 -1.67 21.20 17.64
N ALA A 683 -1.91 22.46 17.99
CA ALA A 683 -2.93 23.31 17.39
C ALA A 683 -2.33 24.37 16.46
N TYR A 684 -2.86 24.45 15.25
CA TYR A 684 -2.61 25.50 14.28
C TYR A 684 -3.85 26.39 14.18
N ILE A 685 -3.74 27.60 14.71
CA ILE A 685 -4.83 28.58 14.75
C ILE A 685 -4.65 29.51 13.55
N SER A 686 -5.72 29.78 12.80
CA SER A 686 -5.69 30.75 11.71
C SER A 686 -7.00 31.54 11.63
N ALA A 687 -6.92 32.81 11.24
CA ALA A 687 -8.10 33.63 11.04
C ALA A 687 -8.88 33.19 9.77
N SER A 688 -10.21 33.02 9.87
CA SER A 688 -11.07 32.84 8.69
C SER A 688 -11.30 34.19 8.00
N GLY A 689 -11.22 34.22 6.67
CA GLY A 689 -11.34 35.45 5.90
C GLY A 689 -12.80 35.82 5.62
N GLY A 690 -13.18 37.05 5.94
CA GLY A 690 -14.43 37.71 5.53
C GLY A 690 -14.25 39.23 5.59
N SER A 691 -14.60 39.95 4.53
CA SER A 691 -14.41 41.40 4.37
C SER A 691 -15.42 42.26 5.15
N GLY A 692 -16.20 41.66 6.06
CA GLY A 692 -17.09 42.38 6.97
C GLY A 692 -17.53 41.51 8.14
N GLY A 693 -17.07 41.84 9.36
CA GLY A 693 -17.52 41.19 10.61
C GLY A 693 -16.41 40.49 11.40
N LYS A 694 -16.58 40.42 12.74
CA LYS A 694 -15.64 39.92 13.77
C LYS A 694 -14.70 38.78 13.30
N HIS A 695 -13.41 38.89 13.62
CA HIS A 695 -12.42 37.83 13.38
C HIS A 695 -12.83 36.52 14.06
N LEU A 696 -13.03 35.48 13.26
CA LEU A 696 -13.23 34.10 13.71
C LEU A 696 -11.93 33.32 13.52
N TYR A 697 -11.59 32.47 14.49
CA TYR A 697 -10.39 31.64 14.46
C TYR A 697 -10.77 30.19 14.23
N PHE A 698 -10.12 29.56 13.25
CA PHE A 698 -10.27 28.15 12.95
C PHE A 698 -9.04 27.39 13.44
N ILE A 699 -9.27 26.32 14.22
CA ILE A 699 -8.21 25.51 14.83
C ILE A 699 -8.08 24.21 14.05
N THR A 700 -6.85 23.90 13.63
CA THR A 700 -6.49 22.67 12.91
C THR A 700 -5.29 22.01 13.59
N ASP A 701 -4.95 20.77 13.23
CA ASP A 701 -3.75 20.11 13.77
C ASP A 701 -2.49 20.47 12.97
N ILE A 702 -1.38 20.70 13.67
CA ILE A 702 -0.09 21.10 13.04
C ILE A 702 0.43 20.00 12.10
N LYS A 703 0.45 18.74 12.55
CA LYS A 703 0.98 17.62 11.75
C LYS A 703 0.12 17.39 10.51
N GLN A 704 -1.19 17.51 10.64
CA GLN A 704 -2.13 17.39 9.52
C GLN A 704 -1.93 18.52 8.49
N ASN A 705 -1.68 19.75 8.93
CA ASN A 705 -1.36 20.86 8.01
C ASN A 705 -0.06 20.63 7.26
N LEU A 706 1.00 20.19 7.94
CA LEU A 706 2.28 19.87 7.30
C LEU A 706 2.14 18.72 6.30
N LEU A 707 1.36 17.68 6.63
CA LEU A 707 1.08 16.58 5.71
C LEU A 707 0.32 17.06 4.46
N GLN A 708 -0.71 17.89 4.64
CA GLN A 708 -1.45 18.49 3.53
C GLN A 708 -0.54 19.33 2.62
N ARG A 709 0.32 20.17 3.22
CA ARG A 709 1.31 20.98 2.47
C ARG A 709 2.26 20.06 1.69
N LYS A 710 2.74 18.98 2.32
CA LYS A 710 3.64 18.01 1.67
C LYS A 710 3.00 17.34 0.46
N ILE A 711 1.77 16.86 0.58
CA ILE A 711 1.05 16.22 -0.54
C ILE A 711 0.89 17.19 -1.72
N LEU A 712 0.59 18.47 -1.43
CA LEU A 712 0.49 19.48 -2.48
C LEU A 712 1.86 19.79 -3.11
N VAL A 713 2.93 19.87 -2.32
CA VAL A 713 4.31 20.07 -2.82
C VAL A 713 4.78 18.91 -3.69
N ASP A 714 4.46 17.66 -3.32
CA ASP A 714 4.77 16.49 -4.14
C ASP A 714 4.12 16.59 -5.54
N MET A 715 2.91 17.15 -5.64
CA MET A 715 2.28 17.48 -6.92
C MET A 715 2.99 18.65 -7.61
N MET A 716 3.36 19.70 -6.87
CA MET A 716 4.06 20.87 -7.41
C MET A 716 5.40 20.50 -8.06
N LEU A 717 6.19 19.63 -7.45
CA LEU A 717 7.44 19.11 -8.00
C LEU A 717 7.20 18.34 -9.31
N LYS A 718 6.19 17.45 -9.33
CA LYS A 718 5.83 16.67 -10.54
C LYS A 718 5.34 17.55 -11.70
N GLN A 719 4.74 18.70 -11.41
CA GLN A 719 4.19 19.63 -12.39
C GLN A 719 5.16 20.75 -12.77
N ASN A 720 6.44 20.66 -12.35
CA ASN A 720 7.45 21.71 -12.54
C ASN A 720 7.00 23.10 -12.07
N ILE A 721 6.17 23.15 -11.02
CA ILE A 721 5.74 24.39 -10.40
C ILE A 721 6.89 24.98 -9.58
N ILE A 722 7.54 24.14 -8.76
CA ILE A 722 8.71 24.47 -7.94
C ILE A 722 9.81 23.42 -8.14
N SER A 723 11.07 23.80 -7.94
CA SER A 723 12.25 22.93 -8.02
C SER A 723 13.21 23.17 -6.85
N HIS A 724 14.10 22.21 -6.58
CA HIS A 724 15.12 22.35 -5.52
C HIS A 724 16.14 23.46 -5.77
N ASN A 725 16.26 23.96 -7.01
CA ASN A 725 17.17 25.04 -7.39
C ASN A 725 16.52 26.43 -7.33
N ASP A 726 15.22 26.51 -7.01
CA ASP A 726 14.50 27.79 -6.97
C ASP A 726 14.92 28.63 -5.75
N ILE A 727 15.03 29.94 -5.97
CA ILE A 727 15.24 30.97 -4.94
C ILE A 727 13.98 31.83 -4.88
N CYS A 728 13.27 31.72 -3.77
CA CYS A 728 11.90 32.18 -3.60
C CYS A 728 11.83 33.41 -2.70
N LEU A 729 11.44 34.56 -3.24
CA LEU A 729 11.18 35.78 -2.45
C LEU A 729 9.74 35.81 -1.96
N ASN A 730 9.54 35.70 -0.65
CA ASN A 730 8.21 35.60 -0.05
C ASN A 730 7.77 36.90 0.64
N LEU A 731 6.77 37.57 0.04
CA LEU A 731 6.17 38.83 0.48
C LEU A 731 4.73 38.67 1.01
N PHE A 732 4.30 37.46 1.35
CA PHE A 732 2.99 37.27 1.98
C PHE A 732 2.95 37.86 3.41
N GLN A 733 1.74 38.14 3.91
CA GLN A 733 1.55 38.77 5.23
C GLN A 733 1.83 37.79 6.39
N SER A 734 2.57 38.25 7.40
CA SER A 734 2.98 37.47 8.57
C SER A 734 2.32 37.89 9.91
N ASN A 735 1.27 38.71 9.87
CA ASN A 735 0.64 39.30 11.07
C ASN A 735 -0.78 38.74 11.30
N TYR A 736 -1.33 38.99 12.50
CA TYR A 736 -2.73 38.72 12.86
C TYR A 736 -3.18 37.26 12.67
N ILE A 737 -2.26 36.30 12.90
CA ILE A 737 -2.57 34.86 12.77
C ILE A 737 -3.03 34.54 11.31
N TYR A 738 -2.52 35.31 10.35
CA TYR A 738 -2.69 35.05 8.94
C TYR A 738 -1.65 34.04 8.44
N ARG A 739 -2.08 33.13 7.57
CA ARG A 739 -1.39 31.86 7.31
C ARG A 739 -0.49 31.85 6.07
N SER A 740 -0.68 32.77 5.12
CA SER A 740 -0.05 32.68 3.81
C SER A 740 1.48 32.75 3.88
N PHE A 741 2.06 33.63 4.69
CA PHE A 741 3.52 33.73 4.80
C PHE A 741 4.18 32.41 5.21
N GLU A 742 3.65 31.75 6.23
CA GLU A 742 4.17 30.47 6.72
C GLU A 742 3.93 29.34 5.71
N ILE A 743 2.74 29.24 5.11
CA ILE A 743 2.42 28.22 4.11
C ILE A 743 3.45 28.18 2.99
N PHE A 744 3.84 29.34 2.47
CA PHE A 744 4.77 29.43 1.34
C PHE A 744 6.23 29.19 1.75
N ASN A 745 6.62 29.52 2.98
CA ASN A 745 7.93 29.12 3.52
C ASN A 745 8.03 27.61 3.72
N ASP A 746 6.94 26.99 4.17
CA ASP A 746 6.84 25.53 4.29
C ASP A 746 6.91 24.84 2.94
N PHE A 747 6.25 25.38 1.91
CA PHE A 747 6.38 24.83 0.55
C PHE A 747 7.82 24.80 0.08
N CYS A 748 8.57 25.88 0.31
CA CYS A 748 9.99 25.93 -0.05
C CYS A 748 10.81 24.91 0.75
N SER A 749 10.57 24.83 2.06
CA SER A 749 11.26 23.90 2.96
C SER A 749 11.03 22.44 2.58
N ILE A 750 9.77 22.08 2.24
CA ILE A 750 9.40 20.72 1.84
C ILE A 750 9.96 20.39 0.44
N ALA A 751 9.95 21.36 -0.48
CA ALA A 751 10.52 21.19 -1.82
C ALA A 751 12.07 21.22 -1.83
N ASN A 752 12.69 21.46 -0.68
CA ASN A 752 14.14 21.62 -0.51
C ASN A 752 14.73 22.70 -1.43
N CYS A 753 14.05 23.85 -1.52
CA CYS A 753 14.52 25.03 -2.26
C CYS A 753 14.80 26.20 -1.30
N THR A 754 15.39 27.28 -1.83
CA THR A 754 15.76 28.45 -1.01
C THR A 754 14.56 29.38 -0.84
N THR A 755 14.25 29.79 0.40
CA THR A 755 13.25 30.85 0.68
C THR A 755 13.91 32.09 1.29
N LEU A 756 13.48 33.27 0.84
CA LEU A 756 13.84 34.60 1.35
C LEU A 756 12.58 35.19 2.03
N PRO A 757 12.40 34.97 3.34
CA PRO A 757 11.18 35.29 4.07
C PRO A 757 11.11 36.78 4.42
N MET A 758 10.68 37.62 3.46
CA MET A 758 10.70 39.08 3.60
C MET A 758 9.39 39.69 4.12
N SER A 759 8.25 39.01 4.05
CA SER A 759 6.94 39.49 4.55
C SER A 759 6.41 40.74 3.83
N ALA A 760 5.08 40.92 3.86
CA ALA A 760 4.42 42.07 3.25
C ALA A 760 4.81 43.42 3.88
N ASN A 761 5.23 43.44 5.15
CA ASN A 761 5.51 44.68 5.89
C ASN A 761 6.92 45.23 5.69
N THR A 762 7.81 44.50 5.03
CA THR A 762 9.17 44.97 4.81
C THR A 762 9.19 46.10 3.80
N ASN A 763 10.05 47.10 4.08
CA ASN A 763 10.23 48.26 3.23
C ASN A 763 10.72 47.85 1.83
N ASP A 764 10.22 48.52 0.80
CA ASP A 764 10.50 48.14 -0.59
C ASP A 764 11.98 48.34 -0.98
N GLU A 765 12.69 49.26 -0.33
CA GLU A 765 14.14 49.45 -0.52
C GLU A 765 14.95 48.24 -0.04
N ASP A 766 14.60 47.68 1.12
CA ASP A 766 15.25 46.47 1.64
C ASP A 766 14.94 45.25 0.77
N ILE A 767 13.70 45.15 0.28
CA ILE A 767 13.31 44.10 -0.67
C ILE A 767 14.13 44.22 -1.95
N LEU A 768 14.32 45.43 -2.46
CA LEU A 768 15.12 45.68 -3.66
C LEU A 768 16.59 45.29 -3.46
N ASN A 769 17.18 45.63 -2.31
CA ASN A 769 18.55 45.22 -1.97
C ASN A 769 18.70 43.69 -1.93
N ILE A 770 17.70 42.99 -1.39
CA ILE A 770 17.66 41.52 -1.35
C ILE A 770 17.51 40.91 -2.74
N ILE A 771 16.67 41.51 -3.60
CA ILE A 771 16.53 41.09 -5.00
C ILE A 771 17.87 41.19 -5.73
N GLU A 772 18.60 42.30 -5.56
CA GLU A 772 19.89 42.51 -6.24
C GLU A 772 20.98 41.57 -5.74
N TYR A 773 21.00 41.30 -4.43
CA TYR A 773 22.01 40.45 -3.81
C TYR A 773 21.79 38.96 -4.12
N PHE A 774 20.57 38.45 -3.90
CA PHE A 774 20.27 37.01 -3.99
C PHE A 774 19.71 36.57 -5.34
N LYS A 775 19.26 37.50 -6.20
CA LYS A 775 18.69 37.23 -7.53
C LYS A 775 17.61 36.14 -7.52
N PRO A 776 16.54 36.28 -6.71
CA PRO A 776 15.45 35.32 -6.67
C PRO A 776 14.78 35.14 -8.04
N ASN A 777 14.51 33.90 -8.44
CA ASN A 777 13.79 33.61 -9.69
C ASN A 777 12.27 33.49 -9.49
N ILE A 778 11.79 33.31 -8.25
CA ILE A 778 10.36 33.26 -7.91
C ILE A 778 9.98 34.39 -6.97
N LEU A 779 8.91 35.13 -7.31
CA LEU A 779 8.30 36.14 -6.45
C LEU A 779 6.94 35.67 -5.93
N MET A 780 6.71 35.75 -4.62
CA MET A 780 5.48 35.27 -3.97
C MET A 780 4.81 36.38 -3.18
N GLY A 781 3.50 36.59 -3.35
CA GLY A 781 2.76 37.57 -2.56
C GLY A 781 1.30 37.71 -2.96
N SER A 782 0.53 38.52 -2.22
CA SER A 782 -0.81 38.89 -2.68
C SER A 782 -0.71 39.84 -3.88
N PRO A 783 -1.64 39.78 -4.85
CA PRO A 783 -1.65 40.70 -5.99
C PRO A 783 -1.50 42.17 -5.60
N TYR A 784 -2.13 42.62 -4.51
CA TYR A 784 -1.97 43.98 -3.99
C TYR A 784 -0.52 44.29 -3.57
N ARG A 785 0.11 43.42 -2.78
CA ARG A 785 1.49 43.65 -2.29
C ARG A 785 2.51 43.63 -3.44
N LEU A 786 2.29 42.76 -4.41
CA LEU A 786 3.13 42.67 -5.62
C LEU A 786 3.00 43.94 -6.49
N MET A 787 1.80 44.51 -6.60
CA MET A 787 1.59 45.81 -7.26
C MET A 787 2.34 46.96 -6.57
N GLN A 788 2.35 47.02 -5.24
CA GLN A 788 3.10 48.04 -4.50
C GLN A 788 4.60 47.99 -4.84
N LEU A 789 5.18 46.79 -4.81
CA LEU A 789 6.59 46.60 -5.17
C LEU A 789 6.85 47.00 -6.63
N ALA A 790 5.97 46.62 -7.55
CA ALA A 790 6.10 46.99 -8.97
C ALA A 790 6.10 48.51 -9.17
N PHE A 791 5.17 49.23 -8.53
CA PHE A 791 5.14 50.71 -8.57
C PHE A 791 6.39 51.34 -7.95
N PHE A 792 6.93 50.75 -6.88
CA PHE A 792 8.18 51.22 -6.28
C PHE A 792 9.35 51.05 -7.24
N ILE A 793 9.51 49.86 -7.84
CA ILE A 793 10.59 49.57 -8.80
C ILE A 793 10.51 50.48 -10.03
N GLU A 794 9.31 50.71 -10.57
CA GLU A 794 9.11 51.62 -11.70
C GLU A 794 9.59 53.03 -11.37
N LYS A 795 9.28 53.54 -10.16
CA LYS A 795 9.73 54.87 -9.70
C LYS A 795 11.24 54.99 -9.48
N GLN A 796 11.92 53.88 -9.20
CA GLN A 796 13.38 53.86 -9.04
C GLN A 796 14.11 53.81 -10.40
N GLU A 797 13.38 53.80 -11.52
CA GLU A 797 13.91 53.69 -12.90
C GLU A 797 14.82 52.47 -13.15
N LYS A 798 14.73 51.43 -12.31
CA LYS A 798 15.53 50.19 -12.45
C LYS A 798 14.88 49.26 -13.48
N LYS A 799 15.65 48.89 -14.51
CA LYS A 799 15.15 48.12 -15.68
C LYS A 799 15.57 46.64 -15.72
N GLU A 800 16.29 46.13 -14.72
CA GLU A 800 16.86 44.77 -14.75
C GLU A 800 16.37 43.85 -13.62
N ILE A 801 15.06 43.83 -13.34
CA ILE A 801 14.47 42.88 -12.39
C ILE A 801 13.66 41.85 -13.17
N ASN A 802 14.05 40.58 -13.04
CA ASN A 802 13.46 39.47 -13.78
C ASN A 802 13.04 38.37 -12.82
N PHE A 803 11.81 37.89 -12.97
CA PHE A 803 11.33 36.68 -12.30
C PHE A 803 10.84 35.69 -13.35
N GLU A 804 11.13 34.40 -13.13
CA GLU A 804 10.65 33.32 -13.99
C GLU A 804 9.17 33.01 -13.70
N LYS A 805 8.80 33.04 -12.41
CA LYS A 805 7.46 32.68 -11.92
C LYS A 805 7.00 33.65 -10.83
N ILE A 806 5.72 34.01 -10.86
CA ILE A 806 5.05 34.77 -9.78
C ILE A 806 3.98 33.89 -9.14
N TYR A 807 4.07 33.68 -7.82
CA TYR A 807 3.07 32.96 -7.04
C TYR A 807 2.13 33.95 -6.36
N PHE A 808 0.82 33.71 -6.49
CA PHE A 808 -0.18 34.58 -5.89
C PHE A 808 -1.30 33.80 -5.19
N ALA A 809 -1.87 34.42 -4.17
CA ALA A 809 -3.00 33.92 -3.41
C ALA A 809 -3.77 35.10 -2.78
N CYS A 810 -4.82 34.80 -2.02
CA CYS A 810 -5.65 35.74 -1.26
C CYS A 810 -6.58 36.64 -2.09
N GLU A 811 -6.17 37.03 -3.30
CA GLU A 811 -6.96 37.85 -4.22
C GLU A 811 -6.86 37.29 -5.65
N SER A 812 -7.81 37.68 -6.51
CA SER A 812 -7.73 37.37 -7.93
C SER A 812 -6.68 38.25 -8.64
N LEU A 813 -5.96 37.66 -9.58
CA LEU A 813 -5.00 38.35 -10.42
C LEU A 813 -5.60 38.59 -11.81
N ASP A 814 -6.10 39.80 -12.06
CA ASP A 814 -6.68 40.21 -13.34
C ASP A 814 -5.62 40.50 -14.42
N GLU A 815 -6.06 40.60 -15.67
CA GLU A 815 -5.19 40.82 -16.83
C GLU A 815 -4.44 42.16 -16.78
N ILE A 816 -5.01 43.19 -16.16
CA ILE A 816 -4.37 44.51 -16.06
C ILE A 816 -3.12 44.40 -15.18
N LYS A 817 -3.26 43.76 -14.01
CA LYS A 817 -2.11 43.51 -13.12
C LYS A 817 -1.08 42.60 -13.78
N GLN A 818 -1.50 41.57 -14.50
CA GLN A 818 -0.58 40.68 -15.25
C GLN A 818 0.20 41.44 -16.32
N ASN A 819 -0.45 42.30 -17.10
CA ASN A 819 0.25 43.11 -18.11
C ASN A 819 1.27 44.06 -17.48
N TYR A 820 0.94 44.63 -16.32
CA TYR A 820 1.85 45.48 -15.58
C TYR A 820 3.05 44.70 -15.01
N PHE A 821 2.83 43.52 -14.42
CA PHE A 821 3.90 42.63 -13.97
C PHE A 821 4.79 42.14 -15.11
N LYS A 822 4.22 41.87 -16.28
CA LYS A 822 5.00 41.51 -17.47
C LYS A 822 5.94 42.64 -17.90
N HIS A 823 5.52 43.90 -17.74
CA HIS A 823 6.35 45.06 -18.06
C HIS A 823 7.43 45.33 -17.01
N ILE A 824 7.10 45.23 -15.71
CA ILE A 824 8.03 45.60 -14.62
C ILE A 824 8.93 44.44 -14.18
N PHE A 825 8.38 43.23 -14.09
CA PHE A 825 9.07 42.04 -13.59
C PHE A 825 9.55 41.09 -14.70
N HIS A 826 9.24 41.40 -15.96
CA HIS A 826 9.51 40.56 -17.15
C HIS A 826 9.01 39.11 -17.01
N CYS A 827 7.99 38.89 -16.18
CA CYS A 827 7.43 37.57 -15.90
C CYS A 827 6.15 37.33 -16.70
N SER A 828 6.00 36.13 -17.25
CA SER A 828 4.78 35.71 -17.96
C SER A 828 4.14 34.44 -17.38
N ILE A 829 4.68 33.90 -16.29
CA ILE A 829 4.16 32.70 -15.63
C ILE A 829 3.65 33.07 -14.23
N TYR A 830 2.34 32.97 -14.06
CA TYR A 830 1.58 33.26 -12.85
C TYR A 830 0.98 31.96 -12.30
N ILE A 831 1.24 31.68 -11.03
CA ILE A 831 0.77 30.48 -10.34
C ILE A 831 -0.14 30.87 -9.18
N GLY A 832 -1.45 30.70 -9.38
CA GLY A 832 -2.44 30.90 -8.33
C GLY A 832 -2.52 29.72 -7.36
N PHE A 833 -2.72 30.00 -6.07
CA PHE A 833 -3.00 29.02 -5.03
C PHE A 833 -4.39 29.21 -4.45
N TYR A 834 -5.11 28.11 -4.23
CA TYR A 834 -6.50 28.09 -3.82
C TYR A 834 -6.70 27.31 -2.52
N GLY A 835 -7.47 27.92 -1.61
CA GLY A 835 -7.77 27.36 -0.29
C GLY A 835 -8.39 28.36 0.68
N SER A 836 -8.73 27.86 1.87
CA SER A 836 -9.37 28.64 2.94
C SER A 836 -8.73 28.36 4.31
N ALA A 837 -9.22 28.99 5.39
CA ALA A 837 -8.73 28.69 6.74
C ALA A 837 -9.21 27.30 7.17
N GLU A 838 -10.46 27.03 6.79
CA GLU A 838 -11.30 25.88 7.05
C GLU A 838 -10.77 24.62 6.34
N ALA A 839 -10.59 24.70 5.02
CA ALA A 839 -10.14 23.58 4.18
C ALA A 839 -8.61 23.53 3.97
N GLY A 840 -7.90 24.60 4.32
CA GLY A 840 -6.47 24.75 4.03
C GLY A 840 -6.21 25.04 2.56
N VAL A 841 -4.94 25.13 2.17
CA VAL A 841 -4.53 25.24 0.76
C VAL A 841 -4.49 23.86 0.14
N PHE A 842 -5.26 23.63 -0.92
CA PHE A 842 -5.44 22.29 -1.49
C PHE A 842 -5.33 22.23 -3.01
N ALA A 843 -5.25 23.37 -3.68
CA ALA A 843 -5.08 23.41 -5.13
C ALA A 843 -4.14 24.54 -5.55
N CYS A 844 -3.47 24.35 -6.70
CA CYS A 844 -2.63 25.37 -7.31
C CYS A 844 -2.64 25.25 -8.84
N GLN A 845 -2.31 26.32 -9.54
CA GLN A 845 -2.16 26.29 -11.01
C GLN A 845 -0.80 25.68 -11.39
N SER A 846 -0.68 25.19 -12.62
CA SER A 846 0.63 24.85 -13.20
C SER A 846 1.03 25.86 -14.27
N PRO A 847 2.31 25.91 -14.69
CA PRO A 847 2.73 26.83 -15.75
C PRO A 847 1.89 26.71 -17.04
N LYS A 848 1.45 25.49 -17.37
CA LYS A 848 0.54 25.21 -18.51
C LYS A 848 -0.79 25.97 -18.42
N TYR A 849 -1.26 26.24 -17.21
CA TYR A 849 -2.56 26.85 -16.93
C TYR A 849 -2.45 28.29 -16.43
N SER A 850 -1.27 28.91 -16.52
CA SER A 850 -0.96 30.22 -15.96
C SER A 850 -1.89 31.36 -16.43
N SER A 851 -2.41 31.29 -17.66
CA SER A 851 -3.34 32.31 -18.22
C SER A 851 -4.82 31.94 -18.03
N THR A 852 -5.11 30.87 -17.30
CA THR A 852 -6.46 30.33 -17.12
C THR A 852 -6.90 30.43 -15.66
N LYS A 853 -8.13 29.99 -15.36
CA LYS A 853 -8.62 29.80 -13.98
C LYS A 853 -8.70 28.31 -13.59
N ILE A 854 -7.82 27.50 -14.18
CA ILE A 854 -7.75 26.05 -13.92
C ILE A 854 -6.75 25.80 -12.79
N TYR A 855 -7.19 25.05 -11.77
CA TYR A 855 -6.39 24.64 -10.62
C TYR A 855 -6.29 23.12 -10.58
N LEU A 856 -5.09 22.63 -10.28
CA LEU A 856 -4.80 21.23 -10.04
C LEU A 856 -4.89 20.96 -8.53
N TYR A 857 -5.43 19.81 -8.16
CA TYR A 857 -5.51 19.36 -6.77
C TYR A 857 -5.20 17.85 -6.68
N PRO A 858 -4.50 17.39 -5.63
CA PRO A 858 -4.31 15.96 -5.38
C PRO A 858 -5.60 15.29 -4.90
N LYS A 859 -6.01 14.17 -5.51
CA LYS A 859 -7.24 13.44 -5.12
C LYS A 859 -7.11 12.80 -3.73
N GLU A 860 -5.89 12.52 -3.31
CA GLU A 860 -5.54 12.05 -1.97
C GLU A 860 -5.64 13.14 -0.90
N LEU A 861 -5.69 14.42 -1.29
CA LEU A 861 -5.76 15.56 -0.37
C LEU A 861 -7.20 15.99 -0.09
N VAL A 862 -7.99 16.20 -1.15
CA VAL A 862 -9.39 16.62 -1.05
C VAL A 862 -10.28 15.84 -2.02
N HIS A 863 -11.50 15.59 -1.59
CA HIS A 863 -12.60 15.21 -2.48
C HIS A 863 -13.41 16.47 -2.83
N ILE A 864 -13.69 16.67 -4.12
CA ILE A 864 -14.44 17.82 -4.63
C ILE A 864 -15.71 17.32 -5.33
N GLU A 865 -16.84 17.85 -4.91
CA GLU A 865 -18.14 17.70 -5.57
C GLU A 865 -18.55 19.06 -6.17
N ILE A 866 -19.25 19.03 -7.31
CA ILE A 866 -19.85 20.22 -7.91
C ILE A 866 -21.37 20.08 -7.79
N ILE A 867 -21.98 20.89 -6.93
CA ILE A 867 -23.43 20.87 -6.67
C ILE A 867 -23.99 22.25 -7.01
N ASN A 868 -24.87 22.32 -8.01
CA ASN A 868 -25.41 23.59 -8.51
C ASN A 868 -24.31 24.61 -8.85
N SER A 869 -23.22 24.14 -9.47
CA SER A 869 -22.01 24.91 -9.79
C SER A 869 -21.18 25.38 -8.58
N LYS A 870 -21.55 25.04 -7.34
CA LYS A 870 -20.75 25.34 -6.16
C LYS A 870 -19.68 24.27 -5.93
N ILE A 871 -18.51 24.70 -5.49
CA ILE A 871 -17.42 23.81 -5.10
C ILE A 871 -17.64 23.36 -3.66
N ILE A 872 -17.98 22.07 -3.51
CA ILE A 872 -18.14 21.42 -2.21
C ILE A 872 -16.89 20.57 -1.97
N VAL A 873 -16.18 20.83 -0.87
CA VAL A 873 -14.90 20.19 -0.56
C VAL A 873 -14.98 19.35 0.70
N THR A 874 -14.40 18.16 0.65
CA THR A 874 -14.12 17.34 1.83
C THR A 874 -12.62 17.18 1.95
N ASN A 875 -12.02 17.68 3.03
CA ASN A 875 -10.59 17.50 3.29
C ASN A 875 -10.35 16.10 3.88
N LEU A 876 -9.47 15.33 3.23
CA LEU A 876 -9.21 13.93 3.59
C LEU A 876 -8.15 13.79 4.69
N ILE A 877 -7.33 14.83 4.87
CA ILE A 877 -6.16 14.87 5.76
C ILE A 877 -6.49 15.48 7.12
N ARG A 878 -7.27 16.56 7.15
CA ARG A 878 -7.64 17.25 8.40
C ARG A 878 -8.71 16.48 9.17
N LYS A 879 -8.39 16.05 10.39
CA LYS A 879 -9.28 15.35 11.32
C LYS A 879 -9.73 16.22 12.49
N ARG A 880 -8.89 17.18 12.92
CA ARG A 880 -9.28 18.17 13.93
C ARG A 880 -10.20 19.20 13.32
N ASN A 881 -11.39 19.39 13.87
CA ASN A 881 -12.46 20.22 13.30
C ASN A 881 -12.71 19.88 11.83
N GLN A 882 -12.85 18.59 11.54
CA GLN A 882 -12.99 18.12 10.17
C GLN A 882 -14.24 18.68 9.51
N LEU A 883 -14.08 19.10 8.26
CA LEU A 883 -15.16 19.59 7.43
C LEU A 883 -15.44 18.58 6.33
N ILE A 884 -16.66 18.03 6.38
CA ILE A 884 -17.18 17.07 5.41
C ILE A 884 -18.23 17.81 4.59
N ARG A 885 -18.13 17.73 3.26
CA ARG A 885 -19.00 18.42 2.29
C ARG A 885 -19.15 19.92 2.60
N PHE A 886 -18.02 20.59 2.75
CA PHE A 886 -17.95 22.03 3.03
C PHE A 886 -18.19 22.86 1.77
N ASP A 887 -19.21 23.71 1.79
CA ASP A 887 -19.43 24.72 0.74
C ASP A 887 -18.37 25.81 0.87
N THR A 888 -17.45 25.86 -0.10
CA THR A 888 -16.40 26.87 -0.14
C THR A 888 -16.93 28.28 -0.39
N GLY A 889 -18.16 28.41 -0.90
CA GLY A 889 -18.76 29.66 -1.37
C GLY A 889 -18.37 30.03 -2.80
N ASP A 890 -17.44 29.30 -3.42
CA ASP A 890 -16.96 29.57 -4.77
C ASP A 890 -17.68 28.71 -5.82
N LEU A 891 -17.77 29.26 -7.03
CA LEU A 891 -18.35 28.57 -8.19
C LEU A 891 -17.25 27.90 -9.03
N GLY A 892 -17.52 26.69 -9.51
CA GLY A 892 -16.57 25.94 -10.31
C GLY A 892 -17.20 24.77 -11.06
N ARG A 893 -16.36 24.14 -11.89
CA ARG A 893 -16.67 22.88 -12.58
C ARG A 893 -15.42 22.01 -12.58
N LEU A 894 -15.62 20.69 -12.54
CA LEU A 894 -14.52 19.75 -12.73
C LEU A 894 -14.21 19.62 -14.23
N ILE A 895 -12.93 19.66 -14.55
CA ILE A 895 -12.42 19.40 -15.90
C ILE A 895 -11.73 18.04 -15.81
N LEU A 896 -12.32 17.02 -16.44
CA LEU A 896 -11.72 15.70 -16.54
C LEU A 896 -10.63 15.78 -17.62
N ASN A 897 -9.39 15.43 -17.25
CA ASN A 897 -8.29 15.20 -18.18
C ASN A 897 -8.37 13.81 -18.79
#